data_AF-A0A8H5APX1-F1
#
_entry.id   AF-A0A8H5APX1-F1
#
_cell.length_a   1.000
_cell.length_b   1.000
_cell.length_c   1.000
_cell.angle_alpha   90.00
_cell.angle_beta   90.00
_cell.angle_gamma   90.00
#
_symmetry.space_group_name_H-M   'P 1'
#
loop_
_entity.id
_entity.type
_entity.pdbx_description
1 polymer ?
#
loop_
_entity_poly.entity_id
_entity_poly.type
_entity_poly.pdbx_seq_one_letter_code
_entity_poly.pdbx_strand_id
1 'polypeptide(L)'
;MAATIEWFGTTTYRLKANGLVIWLDTWLERPSVLPKYLDINDVEEADYIFISHAHFDHLPGADRIARKTGAIVIANGEAFNLLRDANVPEEQLMPVAGGERIPLFLKADRDRASAGAIEVAPGLPGAPPQPHDRFAALVVHVWPSLHCFMPGTPGHPPEIIDTRTEYTGEASPYTCTVDITKGMKYGLLRLGDLVPEELRDLGIRSMIDYLNDREKHLFSHFDGGQLAFNFLIGPGKTLFWSAHMGAYEGVLRRMEPKPDVAILALAGRANLDGRPYDGSAADFITKKINWLGQPKTVIWCLHDESPVRPRRVDTTGADEVLGTGHGSENSHCRLENHVEQEHAPHAVFPSNDVMEQILALDISGWRTHASQTSSTSISGSAHSEDVSMTLCLGMSSTISEIQHIPQTEPNADPSEETVTATSPESTLGAGILADIPPDPLDLINSVWQKEDTTGWADLQATECLRTGSPLEPPEPIQVETIFEGMGGSRATFNLLATDWLSSTGPSDPLGQSGYGPWSTADLESLDVDLEDFSHVERLSTEGYQNLDLWAYMMSTINETGTFRSSEPSILPPLKTLNAYIQLYFEKFHDTLPIIHRPTFDPSSAPCLLVLAIANIGRRFSRLTYGLSNELGLENLIESSEISDTVPLWLAQAILLCQIAMSFTNDRPAVERSLSSRGVLDVVLKKLEPSLRAAASSMCEEEALDDQVLWKAWVHCEALRRTAYGLWLVDSQCLLLFDLAPAVPTESLQIPLPCHERLWERSSAISWKSQWTKTKELNSLRVQMQSLYSLNPISADVGAFSFLIILFGYFRDRLFLKQVEDMGLVGLVNMHGERITYRMERMPELWILLDPTRRPESNSTNAVTVQYYHIIGVVVHVPLKDLTAFSGWRVSRLKQQETRRKLMTWVSSHGDSAREAALHAGTLFRLCWCHSTSGYQEPSAILIAALALWVYNSSLAGCKSAGREAYGEKQTPPTFRLGNEIDEDEVLDWVHEGKQARPFVVGVGNINAPGGYWKVVNQAITFLASLKEWPISQVFSSDLKDLLLIFDKDSP
;
A
#
# COMPACT_ATOMS: atom_id res chain seq x y z
N MET A 1 -14.09 45.48 -8.63
CA MET A 1 -13.06 45.46 -9.68
C MET A 1 -13.42 44.39 -10.70
N ALA A 2 -13.09 44.58 -11.97
CA ALA A 2 -13.17 43.50 -12.95
C ALA A 2 -12.22 42.38 -12.52
N ALA A 3 -12.59 41.13 -12.75
CA ALA A 3 -11.66 40.02 -12.54
C ALA A 3 -10.69 39.97 -13.71
N THR A 4 -9.40 39.77 -13.45
CA THR A 4 -8.34 39.72 -14.48
C THR A 4 -7.48 38.49 -14.30
N ILE A 5 -6.95 37.98 -15.40
CA ILE A 5 -5.96 36.91 -15.39
C ILE A 5 -4.74 37.29 -16.22
N GLU A 6 -3.56 37.08 -15.64
CA GLU A 6 -2.27 37.43 -16.23
C GLU A 6 -1.40 36.16 -16.28
N TRP A 7 -0.67 35.94 -17.38
CA TRP A 7 0.18 34.77 -17.59
C TRP A 7 1.67 35.13 -17.53
N PHE A 8 2.46 34.31 -16.85
CA PHE A 8 3.90 34.54 -16.64
C PHE A 8 4.78 33.39 -17.13
N GLY A 9 4.25 32.51 -17.99
CA GLY A 9 4.97 31.36 -18.55
C GLY A 9 4.47 30.03 -18.00
N THR A 10 4.62 28.96 -18.79
CA THR A 10 4.28 27.58 -18.42
C THR A 10 2.88 27.50 -17.83
N THR A 11 2.73 27.27 -16.52
CA THR A 11 1.43 27.20 -15.81
C THR A 11 1.25 28.30 -14.77
N THR A 12 2.14 29.30 -14.74
CA THR A 12 2.12 30.38 -13.76
C THR A 12 1.16 31.50 -14.17
N TYR A 13 0.11 31.70 -13.38
CA TYR A 13 -0.87 32.78 -13.59
C TYR A 13 -1.11 33.60 -12.32
N ARG A 14 -1.52 34.86 -12.51
CA ARG A 14 -2.09 35.69 -11.44
C ARG A 14 -3.54 36.03 -11.75
N LEU A 15 -4.44 35.60 -10.87
CA LEU A 15 -5.87 35.90 -10.90
C LEU A 15 -6.17 37.00 -9.89
N LYS A 16 -6.69 38.13 -10.34
CA LYS A 16 -7.25 39.16 -9.46
C LYS A 16 -8.76 39.11 -9.53
N ALA A 17 -9.45 38.80 -8.44
CA ALA A 17 -10.91 38.67 -8.42
C ALA A 17 -11.48 38.97 -7.03
N ASN A 18 -12.61 39.68 -6.97
CA ASN A 18 -13.30 40.03 -5.73
C ASN A 18 -12.40 40.66 -4.64
N GLY A 19 -11.37 41.40 -5.05
CA GLY A 19 -10.41 42.03 -4.13
C GLY A 19 -9.28 41.12 -3.65
N LEU A 20 -9.23 39.86 -4.11
CA LEU A 20 -8.14 38.92 -3.87
C LEU A 20 -7.13 38.93 -5.01
N VAL A 21 -5.85 38.75 -4.67
CA VAL A 21 -4.76 38.44 -5.60
C VAL A 21 -4.31 36.99 -5.38
N ILE A 22 -4.56 36.14 -6.36
CA ILE A 22 -4.33 34.69 -6.29
C ILE A 22 -3.27 34.30 -7.31
N TRP A 23 -2.26 33.55 -6.88
CA TRP A 23 -1.26 32.95 -7.75
C TRP A 23 -1.58 31.48 -8.02
N LEU A 24 -1.46 31.06 -9.28
CA LEU A 24 -1.64 29.68 -9.74
C LEU A 24 -0.27 29.20 -10.21
N ASP A 25 0.37 28.29 -9.47
CA ASP A 25 1.81 27.99 -9.53
C ASP A 25 2.70 29.26 -9.42
N THR A 26 4.02 29.11 -9.27
CA THR A 26 4.92 30.25 -8.98
C THR A 26 6.26 30.22 -9.69
N TRP A 27 6.39 29.53 -10.84
CA TRP A 27 7.64 29.38 -11.57
C TRP A 27 8.10 30.65 -12.32
N LEU A 28 8.36 31.71 -11.56
CA LEU A 28 8.79 33.03 -12.03
C LEU A 28 10.30 33.12 -12.24
N GLU A 29 11.07 32.39 -11.43
CA GLU A 29 12.50 32.23 -11.65
C GLU A 29 12.74 30.98 -12.48
N ARG A 30 12.99 31.21 -13.77
CA ARG A 30 13.15 30.18 -14.80
C ARG A 30 14.63 30.06 -15.21
N PRO A 31 15.02 28.97 -15.90
CA PRO A 31 16.34 28.86 -16.54
C PRO A 31 16.69 30.12 -17.32
N SER A 32 17.92 30.59 -17.20
CA SER A 32 18.41 31.88 -17.73
C SER A 32 18.24 32.08 -19.23
N VAL A 33 18.08 30.99 -20.00
CA VAL A 33 17.80 31.04 -21.44
C VAL A 33 16.33 31.32 -21.78
N LEU A 34 15.43 31.16 -20.81
CA LEU A 34 14.00 31.42 -20.99
C LEU A 34 13.67 32.88 -20.64
N PRO A 35 12.61 33.45 -21.25
CA PRO A 35 12.17 34.79 -20.92
C PRO A 35 11.66 34.86 -19.47
N LYS A 36 12.10 35.90 -18.76
CA LYS A 36 11.64 36.26 -17.42
C LYS A 36 10.69 37.46 -17.53
N TYR A 37 9.42 37.24 -17.22
CA TYR A 37 8.37 38.27 -17.39
C TYR A 37 8.14 39.11 -16.13
N LEU A 38 8.45 38.57 -14.95
CA LEU A 38 8.36 39.26 -13.67
C LEU A 38 9.47 38.75 -12.74
N ASP A 39 10.15 39.65 -12.04
CA ASP A 39 11.04 39.25 -10.95
C ASP A 39 10.22 38.81 -9.75
N ILE A 40 10.56 37.66 -9.17
CA ILE A 40 9.88 37.17 -7.97
C ILE A 40 9.99 38.17 -6.82
N ASN A 41 11.09 38.95 -6.78
CA ASN A 41 11.28 39.99 -5.77
C ASN A 41 10.35 41.19 -5.98
N ASP A 42 9.80 41.37 -7.19
CA ASP A 42 8.85 42.44 -7.53
C ASP A 42 7.39 42.03 -7.27
N VAL A 43 7.15 40.81 -6.78
CA VAL A 43 5.82 40.37 -6.34
C VAL A 43 5.51 41.04 -5.00
N GLU A 44 4.70 42.10 -5.02
CA GLU A 44 4.28 42.85 -3.82
C GLU A 44 2.96 42.36 -3.23
N GLU A 45 2.11 41.70 -4.02
CA GLU A 45 0.74 41.34 -3.66
C GLU A 45 0.46 39.86 -3.91
N ALA A 46 0.04 39.15 -2.87
CA ALA A 46 -0.54 37.82 -2.93
C ALA A 46 -1.37 37.56 -1.66
N ASP A 47 -2.60 37.11 -1.83
CA ASP A 47 -3.47 36.65 -0.74
C ASP A 47 -3.46 35.12 -0.63
N TYR A 48 -3.43 34.44 -1.78
CA TYR A 48 -3.41 32.99 -1.87
C TYR A 48 -2.48 32.52 -2.98
N ILE A 49 -1.86 31.36 -2.78
CA ILE A 49 -1.04 30.66 -3.77
C ILE A 49 -1.60 29.25 -3.90
N PHE A 50 -1.99 28.83 -5.10
CA PHE A 50 -2.45 27.48 -5.38
C PHE A 50 -1.38 26.75 -6.17
N ILE A 51 -0.88 25.64 -5.63
CA ILE A 51 0.13 24.81 -6.29
C ILE A 51 -0.53 23.56 -6.84
N SER A 52 -0.33 23.33 -8.13
CA SER A 52 -0.88 22.16 -8.82
C SER A 52 -0.21 20.85 -8.40
N HIS A 53 1.12 20.86 -8.22
CA HIS A 53 1.93 19.77 -7.66
C HIS A 53 3.40 20.21 -7.40
N ALA A 54 4.22 19.34 -6.83
CA ALA A 54 5.53 19.70 -6.25
C ALA A 54 6.73 19.70 -7.22
N HIS A 55 6.53 19.72 -8.55
CA HIS A 55 7.63 19.68 -9.53
C HIS A 55 8.29 21.06 -9.76
N PHE A 56 9.45 21.04 -10.44
CA PHE A 56 10.38 22.16 -10.61
C PHE A 56 9.81 23.37 -11.37
N ASP A 57 8.77 23.13 -12.17
CA ASP A 57 8.10 24.09 -13.03
C ASP A 57 6.77 24.60 -12.44
N HIS A 58 6.47 24.23 -11.19
CA HIS A 58 5.23 24.58 -10.48
C HIS A 58 5.48 25.25 -9.13
N LEU A 59 6.26 24.59 -8.25
CA LEU A 59 6.42 24.97 -6.85
C LEU A 59 7.47 26.07 -6.57
N PRO A 60 8.63 26.13 -7.25
CA PRO A 60 9.69 27.05 -6.85
C PRO A 60 9.21 28.50 -6.77
N GLY A 61 9.57 29.19 -5.68
CA GLY A 61 9.19 30.59 -5.46
C GLY A 61 8.00 30.81 -4.52
N ALA A 62 7.14 29.80 -4.34
CA ALA A 62 5.97 29.90 -3.47
C ALA A 62 6.36 30.24 -2.02
N ASP A 63 7.48 29.71 -1.54
CA ASP A 63 8.01 29.96 -0.21
C ASP A 63 8.36 31.44 0.01
N ARG A 64 9.03 32.06 -0.96
CA ARG A 64 9.44 33.46 -0.91
C ARG A 64 8.24 34.40 -1.03
N ILE A 65 7.31 34.11 -1.95
CA ILE A 65 6.10 34.91 -2.12
C ILE A 65 5.24 34.83 -0.86
N ALA A 66 5.02 33.62 -0.31
CA ALA A 66 4.22 33.43 0.90
C ALA A 66 4.80 34.18 2.11
N ARG A 67 6.11 34.03 2.37
CA ARG A 67 6.78 34.73 3.48
C ARG A 67 6.79 36.24 3.31
N LYS A 68 6.93 36.75 2.08
CA LYS A 68 6.95 38.19 1.80
C LYS A 68 5.57 38.84 1.98
N THR A 69 4.52 38.18 1.50
CA THR A 69 3.18 38.79 1.35
C THR A 69 2.21 38.46 2.49
N GLY A 70 2.42 37.34 3.18
CA GLY A 70 1.43 36.78 4.09
C GLY A 70 0.40 35.88 3.38
N ALA A 71 0.62 35.49 2.12
CA ALA A 71 -0.30 34.65 1.37
C ALA A 71 -0.46 33.25 2.00
N ILE A 72 -1.67 32.68 1.89
CA ILE A 72 -1.92 31.29 2.26
C ILE A 72 -1.64 30.39 1.04
N VAL A 73 -0.82 29.37 1.21
CA VAL A 73 -0.49 28.39 0.18
C VAL A 73 -1.39 27.17 0.32
N ILE A 74 -2.14 26.86 -0.74
CA ILE A 74 -2.97 25.67 -0.89
C ILE A 74 -2.23 24.71 -1.82
N ALA A 75 -1.85 23.54 -1.31
CA ALA A 75 -1.04 22.58 -2.06
C ALA A 75 -1.24 21.15 -1.56
N ASN A 76 -0.73 20.17 -2.30
CA ASN A 76 -0.68 18.78 -1.84
C ASN A 76 0.30 18.59 -0.67
N GLY A 77 0.29 17.39 -0.07
CA GLY A 77 1.13 17.07 1.08
C GLY A 77 2.64 17.17 0.83
N GLU A 78 3.11 16.88 -0.38
CA GLU A 78 4.54 16.96 -0.71
C GLU A 78 5.04 18.40 -0.80
N ALA A 79 4.33 19.25 -1.55
CA ALA A 79 4.62 20.67 -1.63
C ALA A 79 4.52 21.33 -0.24
N PHE A 80 3.51 20.95 0.55
CA PHE A 80 3.35 21.40 1.93
C PHE A 80 4.59 21.09 2.79
N ASN A 81 5.13 19.86 2.71
CA ASN A 81 6.34 19.47 3.45
C ASN A 81 7.55 20.33 3.05
N LEU A 82 7.79 20.51 1.76
CA LEU A 82 8.90 21.32 1.26
C LEU A 82 8.82 22.79 1.71
N LEU A 83 7.61 23.37 1.67
CA LEU A 83 7.39 24.76 2.09
C LEU A 83 7.58 24.94 3.60
N ARG A 84 7.13 23.96 4.39
CA ARG A 84 7.36 23.93 5.84
C ARG A 84 8.85 23.84 6.18
N ASP A 85 9.58 22.96 5.49
CA ASP A 85 11.04 22.83 5.66
C ASP A 85 11.78 24.12 5.24
N ALA A 86 11.21 24.87 4.28
CA ALA A 86 11.65 26.21 3.90
C ALA A 86 11.16 27.33 4.84
N ASN A 87 10.64 26.99 6.02
CA ASN A 87 10.20 27.94 7.06
C ASN A 87 9.05 28.85 6.63
N VAL A 88 8.14 28.39 5.77
CA VAL A 88 6.84 29.06 5.61
C VAL A 88 5.99 28.79 6.86
N PRO A 89 5.46 29.82 7.54
CA PRO A 89 4.61 29.66 8.73
C PRO A 89 3.43 28.68 8.53
N GLU A 90 3.18 27.83 9.54
CA GLU A 90 2.13 26.79 9.48
C GLU A 90 0.73 27.38 9.23
N GLU A 91 0.45 28.57 9.76
CA GLU A 91 -0.82 29.30 9.56
C GLU A 91 -1.06 29.75 8.12
N GLN A 92 0.01 29.79 7.31
CA GLN A 92 -0.06 30.08 5.88
C GLN A 92 -0.15 28.83 5.03
N LEU A 93 -0.08 27.61 5.59
CA LEU A 93 -0.04 26.38 4.81
C LEU A 93 -1.34 25.60 4.98
N MET A 94 -2.00 25.27 3.86
CA MET A 94 -3.25 24.53 3.81
C MET A 94 -3.11 23.30 2.90
N PRO A 95 -2.88 22.10 3.47
CA PRO A 95 -2.73 20.89 2.67
C PRO A 95 -4.10 20.39 2.16
N VAL A 96 -4.16 19.95 0.91
CA VAL A 96 -5.35 19.44 0.23
C VAL A 96 -5.04 18.19 -0.60
N ALA A 97 -6.03 17.35 -0.86
CA ALA A 97 -5.89 16.10 -1.62
C ALA A 97 -6.85 15.98 -2.82
N GLY A 98 -7.81 16.89 -2.96
CA GLY A 98 -8.88 16.82 -3.95
C GLY A 98 -10.19 16.35 -3.32
N GLY A 99 -11.24 17.17 -3.44
CA GLY A 99 -12.54 16.99 -2.81
C GLY A 99 -12.95 18.14 -1.89
N GLU A 100 -12.01 19.02 -1.55
CA GLU A 100 -12.23 20.16 -0.65
C GLU A 100 -13.01 21.30 -1.33
N ARG A 101 -13.78 22.03 -0.52
CA ARG A 101 -14.42 23.29 -0.90
C ARG A 101 -13.95 24.38 0.05
N ILE A 102 -13.17 25.32 -0.47
CA ILE A 102 -12.40 26.26 0.33
C ILE A 102 -12.98 27.66 0.14
N PRO A 103 -13.59 28.26 1.17
CA PRO A 103 -13.93 29.68 1.15
C PRO A 103 -12.66 30.53 1.26
N LEU A 104 -12.49 31.48 0.35
CA LEU A 104 -11.38 32.44 0.38
C LEU A 104 -11.87 33.77 0.91
N PHE A 105 -11.18 34.29 1.92
CA PHE A 105 -11.48 35.56 2.59
C PHE A 105 -10.44 36.62 2.25
N LEU A 106 -10.85 37.90 2.29
CA LEU A 106 -9.91 39.02 2.25
C LEU A 106 -9.03 39.00 3.50
N LYS A 107 -7.77 39.45 3.39
CA LYS A 107 -6.85 39.55 4.54
C LYS A 107 -7.45 40.36 5.69
N ALA A 108 -8.08 41.50 5.39
CA ALA A 108 -8.76 42.33 6.37
C ALA A 108 -9.86 41.60 7.16
N ASP A 109 -10.57 40.66 6.53
CA ASP A 109 -11.60 39.88 7.22
C ASP A 109 -10.99 38.78 8.09
N ARG A 110 -9.90 38.14 7.66
CA ARG A 110 -9.12 37.21 8.49
C ARG A 110 -8.56 37.90 9.74
N ASP A 111 -8.03 39.11 9.59
CA ASP A 111 -7.51 39.92 10.69
C ASP A 111 -8.62 40.30 11.67
N ARG A 112 -9.79 40.72 11.15
CA ARG A 112 -10.97 41.04 11.96
C ARG A 112 -11.53 39.82 12.69
N ALA A 113 -11.55 38.65 12.06
CA ALA A 113 -11.97 37.40 12.71
C ALA A 113 -11.01 37.02 13.86
N SER A 114 -9.70 37.11 13.60
CA SER A 114 -8.66 36.86 14.62
C SER A 114 -8.76 37.83 15.80
N ALA A 115 -9.17 39.08 15.54
CA ALA A 115 -9.42 40.09 16.58
C ALA A 115 -10.81 39.96 17.26
N GLY A 116 -11.65 39.00 16.87
CA GLY A 116 -13.02 38.84 17.39
C GLY A 116 -13.98 39.97 16.97
N ALA A 117 -13.66 40.72 15.92
CA ALA A 117 -14.43 41.87 15.44
C ALA A 117 -15.53 41.50 14.44
N ILE A 118 -15.54 40.27 13.94
CA ILE A 118 -16.62 39.71 13.10
C ILE A 118 -16.98 38.31 13.57
N GLU A 119 -18.11 37.82 13.07
CA GLU A 119 -18.55 36.45 13.31
C GLU A 119 -17.57 35.45 12.71
N VAL A 120 -17.20 34.45 13.51
CA VAL A 120 -16.24 33.40 13.15
C VAL A 120 -16.96 32.08 12.91
N ALA A 121 -16.42 31.25 12.01
CA ALA A 121 -16.94 29.91 11.77
C ALA A 121 -16.74 29.01 13.02
N PRO A 122 -17.62 28.02 13.26
CA PRO A 122 -17.40 27.02 14.30
C PRO A 122 -16.09 26.26 14.03
N GLY A 123 -15.18 26.25 15.00
CA GLY A 123 -13.87 25.59 14.89
C GLY A 123 -13.62 24.58 15.99
N LEU A 124 -12.66 23.68 15.77
CA LEU A 124 -12.17 22.77 16.80
C LEU A 124 -11.42 23.56 17.91
N PRO A 125 -11.40 23.08 19.16
CA PRO A 125 -10.64 23.73 20.23
C PRO A 125 -9.16 23.90 19.84
N GLY A 126 -8.67 25.14 19.90
CA GLY A 126 -7.28 25.48 19.56
C GLY A 126 -7.02 25.83 18.09
N ALA A 127 -8.01 25.70 17.20
CA ALA A 127 -7.88 26.17 15.82
C ALA A 127 -7.94 27.72 15.77
N PRO A 128 -7.17 28.38 14.87
CA PRO A 128 -7.24 29.82 14.70
C PRO A 128 -8.65 30.24 14.24
N PRO A 129 -9.20 31.37 14.76
CA PRO A 129 -10.52 31.84 14.36
C PRO A 129 -10.57 32.16 12.87
N GLN A 130 -11.49 31.53 12.14
CA GLN A 130 -11.73 31.80 10.72
C GLN A 130 -12.99 32.64 10.55
N PRO A 131 -13.06 33.58 9.59
CA PRO A 131 -14.30 34.28 9.29
C PRO A 131 -15.43 33.31 8.95
N HIS A 132 -16.67 33.62 9.35
CA HIS A 132 -17.83 32.84 8.91
C HIS A 132 -17.97 32.89 7.37
N ASP A 133 -18.35 31.78 6.73
CA ASP A 133 -18.38 31.59 5.26
C ASP A 133 -19.12 32.67 4.47
N ARG A 134 -20.10 33.32 5.09
CA ARG A 134 -20.82 34.48 4.51
C ARG A 134 -19.92 35.67 4.17
N PHE A 135 -18.71 35.73 4.73
CA PHE A 135 -17.69 36.75 4.44
C PHE A 135 -16.71 36.29 3.35
N ALA A 136 -16.89 35.09 2.78
CA ALA A 136 -16.02 34.61 1.71
C ALA A 136 -16.14 35.54 0.49
N ALA A 137 -14.99 35.98 -0.02
CA ALA A 137 -14.88 36.74 -1.25
C ALA A 137 -15.16 35.84 -2.47
N LEU A 138 -14.73 34.58 -2.44
CA LEU A 138 -15.07 33.55 -3.43
C LEU A 138 -14.84 32.15 -2.84
N VAL A 139 -15.26 31.10 -3.55
CA VAL A 139 -15.08 29.69 -3.14
C VAL A 139 -14.26 28.95 -4.19
N VAL A 140 -13.43 28.00 -3.77
CA VAL A 140 -12.68 27.12 -4.68
C VAL A 140 -13.05 25.67 -4.42
N HIS A 141 -13.36 24.93 -5.48
CA HIS A 141 -13.44 23.46 -5.40
C HIS A 141 -12.13 22.87 -5.87
N VAL A 142 -11.52 22.05 -5.03
CA VAL A 142 -10.28 21.33 -5.34
C VAL A 142 -10.64 19.95 -5.87
N TRP A 143 -9.99 19.52 -6.95
CA TRP A 143 -10.22 18.23 -7.59
C TRP A 143 -8.91 17.49 -7.82
N PRO A 144 -8.89 16.16 -7.73
CA PRO A 144 -7.75 15.39 -8.20
C PRO A 144 -7.62 15.52 -9.72
N SER A 145 -6.38 15.52 -10.20
CA SER A 145 -6.00 15.59 -11.61
C SER A 145 -4.99 14.49 -11.93
N LEU A 146 -4.51 14.43 -13.17
CA LEU A 146 -3.56 13.42 -13.64
C LEU A 146 -2.50 14.04 -14.54
N HIS A 147 -1.24 13.70 -14.29
CA HIS A 147 -0.13 14.11 -15.15
C HIS A 147 -0.24 13.48 -16.54
N CYS A 148 0.34 14.13 -17.56
CA CYS A 148 0.50 13.54 -18.89
C CYS A 148 1.60 12.46 -18.90
N PHE A 149 1.66 11.68 -19.98
CA PHE A 149 2.78 10.80 -20.30
C PHE A 149 3.71 11.47 -21.29
N MET A 150 5.02 11.33 -21.12
CA MET A 150 5.99 11.86 -22.06
C MET A 150 6.04 11.01 -23.34
N PRO A 151 5.77 11.59 -24.51
CA PRO A 151 5.80 10.86 -25.78
C PRO A 151 7.24 10.63 -26.27
N GLY A 152 7.45 9.56 -27.03
CA GLY A 152 8.74 9.18 -27.64
C GLY A 152 9.42 7.98 -26.98
N THR A 153 10.56 7.55 -27.54
CA THR A 153 11.38 6.46 -26.98
C THR A 153 12.02 6.93 -25.67
N PRO A 154 12.06 6.09 -24.61
CA PRO A 154 12.76 6.43 -23.36
C PRO A 154 14.20 6.92 -23.64
N GLY A 155 14.52 8.13 -23.18
CA GLY A 155 15.82 8.79 -23.41
C GLY A 155 15.93 9.65 -24.67
N HIS A 156 14.94 9.61 -25.57
CA HIS A 156 14.91 10.40 -26.81
C HIS A 156 13.55 11.09 -27.04
N PRO A 157 13.17 12.07 -26.20
CA PRO A 157 11.95 12.83 -26.41
C PRO A 157 11.99 13.59 -27.74
N PRO A 158 10.84 13.79 -28.42
CA PRO A 158 10.78 14.51 -29.69
C PRO A 158 11.21 15.97 -29.51
N GLU A 159 11.66 16.61 -30.60
CA GLU A 159 12.02 18.04 -30.56
C GLU A 159 10.80 18.91 -30.27
N ILE A 160 9.66 18.59 -30.88
CA ILE A 160 8.38 19.30 -30.75
C ILE A 160 7.30 18.25 -30.47
N ILE A 161 6.42 18.53 -29.51
CA ILE A 161 5.19 17.75 -29.32
C ILE A 161 4.10 18.37 -30.20
N ASP A 162 3.70 17.71 -31.28
CA ASP A 162 2.54 18.12 -32.06
C ASP A 162 1.26 17.53 -31.46
N THR A 163 0.30 18.38 -31.12
CA THR A 163 -1.00 17.99 -30.54
C THR A 163 -1.85 17.10 -31.46
N ARG A 164 -1.56 17.06 -32.77
CA ARG A 164 -2.20 16.14 -33.74
C ARG A 164 -1.62 14.74 -33.73
N THR A 165 -0.45 14.55 -33.11
CA THR A 165 0.21 13.24 -33.09
C THR A 165 -0.67 12.24 -32.36
N GLU A 166 -1.09 11.20 -33.07
CA GLU A 166 -1.83 10.08 -32.49
C GLU A 166 -0.85 9.13 -31.80
N TYR A 167 -1.09 8.89 -30.51
CA TYR A 167 -0.39 7.86 -29.76
C TYR A 167 -1.35 6.69 -29.57
N THR A 168 -1.08 5.57 -30.23
CA THR A 168 -1.87 4.34 -30.15
C THR A 168 -0.98 3.18 -29.71
N GLY A 169 -1.53 2.25 -28.91
CA GLY A 169 -0.83 1.01 -28.55
C GLY A 169 0.23 1.15 -27.45
N GLU A 170 0.92 0.00 -27.23
CA GLU A 170 1.95 -0.37 -26.23
C GLU A 170 2.35 0.70 -25.20
N ALA A 171 1.41 1.13 -24.38
CA ALA A 171 1.75 1.52 -23.04
C ALA A 171 1.33 0.38 -22.12
N SER A 172 2.23 -0.02 -21.22
CA SER A 172 1.92 -1.01 -20.21
C SER A 172 0.65 -0.58 -19.46
N PRO A 173 -0.21 -1.51 -19.01
CA PRO A 173 -1.32 -1.15 -18.11
C PRO A 173 -0.84 -0.49 -16.80
N TYR A 174 0.46 -0.57 -16.48
CA TYR A 174 1.13 0.12 -15.37
C TYR A 174 1.68 1.50 -15.71
N THR A 175 1.64 1.91 -16.98
CA THR A 175 2.12 3.21 -17.38
C THR A 175 1.24 4.28 -16.74
N CYS A 176 1.75 4.90 -15.68
CA CYS A 176 0.98 5.80 -14.82
C CYS A 176 1.85 6.97 -14.34
N THR A 177 1.28 7.84 -13.52
CA THR A 177 1.98 9.00 -12.92
C THR A 177 3.31 8.62 -12.23
N VAL A 178 3.46 7.37 -11.77
CA VAL A 178 4.72 6.85 -11.21
C VAL A 178 5.88 6.94 -12.21
N ASP A 179 5.64 6.73 -13.50
CA ASP A 179 6.71 6.79 -14.51
C ASP A 179 7.21 8.22 -14.73
N ILE A 180 6.35 9.22 -14.53
CA ILE A 180 6.77 10.62 -14.50
C ILE A 180 7.66 10.87 -13.28
N THR A 181 7.27 10.38 -12.10
CA THR A 181 8.12 10.48 -10.89
C THR A 181 9.48 9.80 -11.11
N LYS A 182 9.52 8.63 -11.76
CA LYS A 182 10.77 7.96 -12.14
C LYS A 182 11.57 8.77 -13.15
N GLY A 183 10.92 9.30 -14.20
CA GLY A 183 11.54 10.14 -15.22
C GLY A 183 12.15 11.42 -14.66
N MET A 184 11.48 12.03 -13.67
CA MET A 184 12.03 13.14 -12.90
C MET A 184 13.27 12.70 -12.10
N LYS A 185 13.13 11.66 -11.27
CA LYS A 185 14.19 11.21 -10.35
C LYS A 185 15.45 10.71 -11.05
N TYR A 186 15.27 9.88 -12.08
CA TYR A 186 16.36 9.16 -12.73
C TYR A 186 16.75 9.76 -14.08
N GLY A 187 15.95 10.68 -14.63
CA GLY A 187 16.20 11.37 -15.89
C GLY A 187 16.48 12.86 -15.68
N LEU A 188 15.44 13.69 -15.70
CA LEU A 188 15.57 15.15 -15.78
C LEU A 188 16.40 15.76 -14.63
N LEU A 189 16.19 15.31 -13.39
CA LEU A 189 16.96 15.82 -12.24
C LEU A 189 18.42 15.33 -12.21
N ARG A 190 18.78 14.40 -13.09
CA ARG A 190 20.14 13.88 -13.28
C ARG A 190 20.74 14.27 -14.61
N LEU A 191 20.19 15.30 -15.28
CA LEU A 191 20.65 15.72 -16.60
C LEU A 191 22.16 16.02 -16.65
N GLY A 192 22.71 16.58 -15.56
CA GLY A 192 24.15 16.83 -15.40
C GLY A 192 25.01 15.58 -15.20
N ASP A 193 24.43 14.45 -14.82
CA ASP A 193 25.14 13.16 -14.76
C ASP A 193 25.03 12.42 -16.11
N LEU A 194 23.88 12.54 -16.77
CA LEU A 194 23.51 11.72 -17.92
C LEU A 194 23.99 12.27 -19.25
N VAL A 195 24.08 13.59 -19.41
CA VAL A 195 24.51 14.23 -20.66
C VAL A 195 26.00 14.56 -20.57
N PRO A 196 26.88 14.01 -21.43
CA PRO A 196 28.30 14.36 -21.48
C PRO A 196 28.52 15.85 -21.71
N GLU A 197 29.57 16.44 -21.11
CA GLU A 197 29.85 17.88 -21.19
C GLU A 197 29.96 18.40 -22.63
N GLU A 198 30.47 17.58 -23.56
CA GLU A 198 30.60 17.95 -24.97
C GLU A 198 29.24 18.08 -25.69
N LEU A 199 28.18 17.44 -25.17
CA LEU A 199 26.83 17.43 -25.74
C LEU A 199 25.89 18.44 -25.07
N ARG A 200 26.36 19.20 -24.07
CA ARG A 200 25.55 20.21 -23.35
C ARG A 200 25.54 21.53 -24.12
N ASP A 201 24.43 21.82 -24.79
CA ASP A 201 24.18 23.15 -25.34
C ASP A 201 23.83 24.18 -24.25
N LEU A 202 23.65 25.44 -24.65
CA LEU A 202 23.33 26.53 -23.70
C LEU A 202 22.04 26.27 -22.92
N GLY A 203 21.05 25.62 -23.53
CA GLY A 203 19.77 25.31 -22.89
C GLY A 203 19.92 24.22 -21.82
N ILE A 204 20.60 23.12 -22.17
CA ILE A 204 20.91 22.03 -21.22
C ILE A 204 21.72 22.55 -20.03
N ARG A 205 22.76 23.36 -20.27
CA ARG A 205 23.57 23.96 -19.18
C ARG A 205 22.71 24.84 -18.27
N SER A 206 21.90 25.73 -18.85
CA SER A 206 21.00 26.61 -18.10
C SER A 206 19.98 25.82 -17.27
N MET A 207 19.47 24.71 -17.80
CA MET A 207 18.57 23.82 -17.05
C MET A 207 19.30 23.08 -15.92
N ILE A 208 20.51 22.58 -16.16
CA ILE A 208 21.33 21.92 -15.12
C ILE A 208 21.62 22.90 -13.98
N ASP A 209 22.04 24.12 -14.30
CA ASP A 209 22.32 25.17 -13.31
C ASP A 209 21.07 25.45 -12.45
N TYR A 210 19.91 25.55 -13.10
CA TYR A 210 18.62 25.74 -12.42
C TYR A 210 18.27 24.58 -11.50
N LEU A 211 18.36 23.33 -11.99
CA LEU A 211 17.96 22.14 -11.24
C LEU A 211 18.90 21.85 -10.06
N ASN A 212 20.18 22.21 -10.17
CA ASN A 212 21.19 22.00 -9.14
C ASN A 212 21.11 23.01 -8.00
N ASP A 213 20.54 24.22 -8.22
CA ASP A 213 20.35 25.22 -7.18
C ASP A 213 19.13 24.91 -6.30
N ARG A 214 19.26 23.82 -5.53
CA ARG A 214 18.24 23.28 -4.62
C ARG A 214 18.05 24.12 -3.36
N GLU A 215 18.98 25.02 -3.06
CA GLU A 215 18.83 25.99 -1.97
C GLU A 215 17.85 27.10 -2.36
N LYS A 216 17.87 27.51 -3.64
CA LYS A 216 16.99 28.56 -4.16
C LYS A 216 15.68 28.04 -4.73
N HIS A 217 15.68 26.83 -5.30
CA HIS A 217 14.53 26.27 -6.00
C HIS A 217 13.99 25.02 -5.28
N LEU A 218 12.81 25.17 -4.69
CA LEU A 218 12.13 24.12 -3.93
C LEU A 218 11.21 23.30 -4.81
N PHE A 219 11.50 22.01 -4.95
CA PHE A 219 10.68 21.06 -5.71
C PHE A 219 11.04 19.62 -5.32
N SER A 220 10.23 18.65 -5.71
CA SER A 220 10.48 17.22 -5.52
C SER A 220 10.49 16.51 -6.87
N HIS A 221 11.06 15.31 -6.89
CA HIS A 221 10.87 14.38 -8.01
C HIS A 221 9.52 13.68 -7.91
N PHE A 222 9.00 13.52 -6.69
CA PHE A 222 7.67 13.00 -6.42
C PHE A 222 6.68 14.16 -6.50
N ASP A 223 5.63 14.05 -7.32
CA ASP A 223 4.68 15.15 -7.50
C ASP A 223 3.79 15.39 -6.27
N GLY A 224 3.53 14.36 -5.45
CA GLY A 224 2.63 14.41 -4.30
C GLY A 224 1.14 14.27 -4.63
N GLY A 225 0.80 13.94 -5.88
CA GLY A 225 -0.55 13.94 -6.44
C GLY A 225 -0.91 15.27 -7.12
N GLN A 226 -1.55 15.21 -8.28
CA GLN A 226 -1.91 16.39 -9.08
C GLN A 226 -3.27 16.96 -8.67
N LEU A 227 -3.36 18.28 -8.63
CA LEU A 227 -4.59 19.00 -8.29
C LEU A 227 -5.04 19.92 -9.43
N ALA A 228 -6.36 20.03 -9.59
CA ALA A 228 -7.03 21.02 -10.42
C ALA A 228 -8.02 21.81 -9.58
N PHE A 229 -8.30 23.06 -9.98
CA PHE A 229 -9.04 24.00 -9.15
C PHE A 229 -10.16 24.65 -9.95
N ASN A 230 -11.38 24.65 -9.41
CA ASN A 230 -12.53 25.34 -9.96
C ASN A 230 -12.90 26.53 -9.05
N PHE A 231 -12.56 27.74 -9.47
CA PHE A 231 -12.78 28.99 -8.75
C PHE A 231 -14.19 29.53 -9.06
N LEU A 232 -15.02 29.64 -8.02
CA LEU A 232 -16.37 30.18 -8.06
C LEU A 232 -16.35 31.66 -7.67
N ILE A 233 -16.10 32.51 -8.67
CA ILE A 233 -15.94 33.96 -8.48
C ILE A 233 -17.29 34.65 -8.25
N GLY A 234 -18.38 34.09 -8.79
CA GLY A 234 -19.73 34.59 -8.56
C GLY A 234 -20.77 33.84 -9.40
N PRO A 235 -22.05 34.25 -9.36
CA PRO A 235 -23.10 33.62 -10.15
C PRO A 235 -22.76 33.62 -11.64
N GLY A 236 -22.62 32.43 -12.24
CA GLY A 236 -22.24 32.27 -13.66
C GLY A 236 -20.87 32.86 -14.01
N LYS A 237 -19.94 32.91 -13.04
CA LYS A 237 -18.55 33.33 -13.23
C LYS A 237 -17.61 32.35 -12.56
N THR A 238 -17.15 31.39 -13.35
CA THR A 238 -16.39 30.24 -12.87
C THR A 238 -15.15 30.02 -13.72
N LEU A 239 -14.02 29.73 -13.07
CA LEU A 239 -12.74 29.51 -13.72
C LEU A 239 -12.18 28.15 -13.30
N PHE A 240 -12.01 27.24 -14.25
CA PHE A 240 -11.31 25.98 -14.01
C PHE A 240 -9.85 26.09 -14.46
N TRP A 241 -8.92 25.67 -13.62
CA TRP A 241 -7.51 25.61 -13.94
C TRP A 241 -6.96 24.20 -13.69
N SER A 242 -6.32 23.64 -14.71
CA SER A 242 -5.66 22.35 -14.68
C SER A 242 -4.33 22.47 -15.41
N ALA A 243 -3.24 22.41 -14.64
CA ALA A 243 -1.87 22.40 -15.15
C ALA A 243 -1.49 21.08 -15.86
N HIS A 244 -2.42 20.14 -16.00
CA HIS A 244 -2.18 18.80 -16.52
C HIS A 244 -3.04 18.43 -17.72
N MET A 245 -2.47 17.67 -18.66
CA MET A 245 -3.19 17.13 -19.81
C MET A 245 -4.17 16.02 -19.41
N GLY A 246 -3.91 15.28 -18.33
CA GLY A 246 -4.76 14.20 -17.87
C GLY A 246 -6.02 14.66 -17.13
N ALA A 247 -6.94 13.72 -16.91
CA ALA A 247 -8.17 13.93 -16.15
C ALA A 247 -8.84 12.62 -15.73
N TYR A 248 -9.61 12.69 -14.65
CA TYR A 248 -10.61 11.67 -14.33
C TYR A 248 -11.95 12.01 -15.02
N GLU A 249 -12.44 11.14 -15.90
CA GLU A 249 -13.68 11.38 -16.66
C GLU A 249 -14.87 11.57 -15.71
N GLY A 250 -14.99 10.68 -14.73
CA GLY A 250 -16.07 10.71 -13.74
C GLY A 250 -16.10 12.00 -12.92
N VAL A 251 -14.94 12.60 -12.66
CA VAL A 251 -14.82 13.87 -11.92
C VAL A 251 -15.28 15.02 -12.80
N LEU A 252 -14.69 15.19 -13.99
CA LEU A 252 -15.01 16.34 -14.83
C LEU A 252 -16.47 16.33 -15.31
N ARG A 253 -17.03 15.16 -15.63
CA ARG A 253 -18.44 15.03 -16.02
C ARG A 253 -19.40 15.45 -14.92
N ARG A 254 -19.10 15.12 -13.65
CA ARG A 254 -19.97 15.41 -12.50
C ARG A 254 -19.64 16.73 -11.81
N MET A 255 -18.56 17.40 -12.22
CA MET A 255 -18.15 18.67 -11.63
C MET A 255 -19.25 19.71 -11.85
N GLU A 256 -19.73 20.27 -10.74
CA GLU A 256 -20.70 21.37 -10.72
C GLU A 256 -20.26 22.45 -9.71
N PRO A 257 -20.43 23.74 -10.04
CA PRO A 257 -20.88 24.26 -11.34
C PRO A 257 -19.82 24.09 -12.44
N LYS A 258 -20.29 23.98 -13.69
CA LYS A 258 -19.41 23.97 -14.88
C LYS A 258 -18.69 25.32 -15.07
N PRO A 259 -17.43 25.31 -15.53
CA PRO A 259 -16.63 26.52 -15.71
C PRO A 259 -17.05 27.33 -16.94
N ASP A 260 -17.09 28.65 -16.80
CA ASP A 260 -17.22 29.58 -17.92
C ASP A 260 -15.89 29.77 -18.65
N VAL A 261 -14.79 29.71 -17.91
CA VAL A 261 -13.42 29.84 -18.43
C VAL A 261 -12.60 28.63 -17.99
N ALA A 262 -11.84 28.02 -18.89
CA ALA A 262 -10.95 26.91 -18.56
C ALA A 262 -9.51 27.19 -19.02
N ILE A 263 -8.54 27.04 -18.11
CA ILE A 263 -7.11 27.04 -18.40
C ILE A 263 -6.63 25.60 -18.38
N LEU A 264 -6.15 25.10 -19.51
CA LEU A 264 -5.85 23.69 -19.71
C LEU A 264 -4.44 23.53 -20.29
N ALA A 265 -3.68 22.61 -19.71
CA ALA A 265 -2.39 22.20 -20.25
C ALA A 265 -2.54 21.38 -21.53
N LEU A 266 -1.65 21.64 -22.48
CA LEU A 266 -1.48 20.87 -23.71
C LEU A 266 -0.05 20.37 -23.79
N ALA A 267 0.29 19.29 -23.07
CA ALA A 267 1.62 18.70 -23.16
C ALA A 267 1.56 17.19 -22.96
N GLY A 268 2.27 16.46 -23.82
CA GLY A 268 2.41 15.01 -23.76
C GLY A 268 1.17 14.20 -24.20
N ARG A 269 1.25 12.87 -24.05
CA ARG A 269 0.13 11.96 -24.26
C ARG A 269 -0.80 12.04 -23.05
N ALA A 270 -2.10 12.21 -23.29
CA ALA A 270 -3.06 12.40 -22.22
C ALA A 270 -3.19 11.16 -21.32
N ASN A 271 -3.57 11.40 -20.06
CA ASN A 271 -3.83 10.38 -19.06
C ASN A 271 -5.31 10.40 -18.67
N LEU A 272 -6.04 9.35 -19.02
CA LEU A 272 -7.47 9.18 -18.80
C LEU A 272 -7.70 8.13 -17.71
N ASP A 273 -8.25 8.54 -16.57
CA ASP A 273 -8.58 7.65 -15.45
C ASP A 273 -7.40 6.75 -15.00
N GLY A 274 -6.18 7.29 -15.10
CA GLY A 274 -4.93 6.61 -14.71
C GLY A 274 -4.26 5.83 -15.83
N ARG A 275 -4.80 5.86 -17.07
CA ARG A 275 -4.28 5.12 -18.23
C ARG A 275 -3.90 6.06 -19.39
N PRO A 276 -2.88 5.73 -20.19
CA PRO A 276 -2.57 6.48 -21.40
C PRO A 276 -3.74 6.48 -22.37
N TYR A 277 -4.13 7.66 -22.82
CA TYR A 277 -5.18 7.82 -23.81
C TYR A 277 -4.68 7.37 -25.18
N ASP A 278 -5.48 6.54 -25.87
CA ASP A 278 -5.27 6.16 -27.26
C ASP A 278 -5.90 7.20 -28.19
N GLY A 279 -5.04 8.00 -28.82
CA GLY A 279 -5.42 9.09 -29.71
C GLY A 279 -4.50 10.30 -29.58
N SER A 280 -4.92 11.41 -30.17
CA SER A 280 -4.15 12.65 -30.12
C SER A 280 -4.49 13.51 -28.88
N ALA A 281 -3.60 14.44 -28.53
CA ALA A 281 -3.88 15.42 -27.49
C ALA A 281 -5.04 16.34 -27.92
N ALA A 282 -5.15 16.66 -29.22
CA ALA A 282 -6.27 17.41 -29.78
C ALA A 282 -7.62 16.69 -29.59
N ASP A 283 -7.68 15.37 -29.76
CA ASP A 283 -8.91 14.61 -29.52
C ASP A 283 -9.28 14.56 -28.03
N PHE A 284 -8.27 14.36 -27.18
CA PHE A 284 -8.49 14.29 -25.74
C PHE A 284 -9.00 15.62 -25.18
N ILE A 285 -8.42 16.74 -25.63
CA ILE A 285 -8.82 18.05 -25.11
C ILE A 285 -10.27 18.38 -25.46
N THR A 286 -10.76 17.95 -26.62
CA THR A 286 -12.17 18.07 -27.00
C THR A 286 -13.07 17.30 -26.04
N LYS A 287 -12.69 16.08 -25.63
CA LYS A 287 -13.43 15.34 -24.59
C LYS A 287 -13.42 16.09 -23.26
N LYS A 288 -12.26 16.59 -22.83
CA LYS A 288 -12.10 17.35 -21.58
C LYS A 288 -13.00 18.59 -21.57
N ILE A 289 -13.03 19.35 -22.66
CA ILE A 289 -13.88 20.55 -22.84
C ILE A 289 -15.37 20.20 -22.81
N ASN A 290 -15.77 19.10 -23.46
CA ASN A 290 -17.15 18.63 -23.41
C ASN A 290 -17.58 18.21 -21.99
N TRP A 291 -16.72 17.51 -21.24
CA TRP A 291 -17.01 17.14 -19.85
C TRP A 291 -17.10 18.35 -18.92
N LEU A 292 -16.34 19.40 -19.21
CA LEU A 292 -16.41 20.70 -18.56
C LEU A 292 -17.63 21.53 -18.99
N GLY A 293 -18.54 21.00 -19.80
CA GLY A 293 -19.77 21.69 -20.18
C GLY A 293 -19.55 22.80 -21.21
N GLN A 294 -18.50 22.66 -22.05
CA GLN A 294 -18.13 23.59 -23.12
C GLN A 294 -17.94 25.03 -22.62
N PRO A 295 -16.87 25.30 -21.87
CA PRO A 295 -16.54 26.64 -21.39
C PRO A 295 -16.51 27.64 -22.54
N LYS A 296 -16.99 28.87 -22.28
CA LYS A 296 -17.05 29.96 -23.27
C LYS A 296 -15.66 30.37 -23.74
N THR A 297 -14.70 30.30 -22.83
CA THR A 297 -13.31 30.65 -23.10
C THR A 297 -12.39 29.55 -22.65
N VAL A 298 -11.47 29.14 -23.52
CA VAL A 298 -10.42 28.18 -23.23
C VAL A 298 -9.06 28.82 -23.48
N ILE A 299 -8.15 28.65 -22.53
CA ILE A 299 -6.79 29.21 -22.53
C ILE A 299 -5.81 28.04 -22.38
N TRP A 300 -4.78 28.01 -23.22
CA TRP A 300 -3.74 26.98 -23.15
C TRP A 300 -2.61 27.35 -22.20
N CYS A 301 -2.02 26.35 -21.56
CA CYS A 301 -0.76 26.45 -20.80
C CYS A 301 0.22 25.32 -21.21
N LEU A 302 1.49 25.39 -20.80
CA LEU A 302 2.59 24.50 -21.22
C LEU A 302 2.97 24.54 -22.73
N HIS A 303 2.65 25.63 -23.42
CA HIS A 303 2.91 25.78 -24.86
C HIS A 303 4.08 26.71 -25.19
N ASP A 304 4.79 27.22 -24.17
CA ASP A 304 5.97 28.07 -24.33
C ASP A 304 7.25 27.26 -24.54
N GLU A 305 8.34 27.96 -24.88
CA GLU A 305 9.63 27.33 -25.16
C GLU A 305 10.27 26.72 -23.90
N SER A 306 10.96 25.60 -24.09
CA SER A 306 11.67 24.81 -23.08
C SER A 306 13.18 24.77 -23.40
N PRO A 307 14.05 24.81 -22.38
CA PRO A 307 15.50 24.79 -22.58
C PRO A 307 16.02 23.42 -23.02
N VAL A 308 15.23 22.36 -22.81
CA VAL A 308 15.54 20.97 -23.14
C VAL A 308 14.41 20.35 -23.94
N ARG A 309 14.68 19.23 -24.62
CA ARG A 309 13.64 18.52 -25.37
C ARG A 309 12.55 17.96 -24.43
N PRO A 310 11.27 18.02 -24.84
CA PRO A 310 10.76 18.71 -26.02
C PRO A 310 10.84 20.23 -25.89
N ARG A 311 11.31 20.92 -26.95
CA ARG A 311 11.53 22.38 -26.95
C ARG A 311 10.23 23.15 -26.90
N ARG A 312 9.16 22.62 -27.48
CA ARG A 312 7.87 23.29 -27.55
C ARG A 312 6.74 22.31 -27.84
N VAL A 313 5.52 22.73 -27.55
CA VAL A 313 4.27 22.09 -28.00
C VAL A 313 3.67 22.89 -29.16
N ASP A 314 3.35 22.21 -30.26
CA ASP A 314 2.52 22.76 -31.34
C ASP A 314 1.03 22.54 -31.03
N THR A 315 0.33 23.62 -30.69
CA THR A 315 -1.09 23.63 -30.32
C THR A 315 -2.04 23.71 -31.51
N THR A 316 -1.53 23.85 -32.74
CA THR A 316 -2.37 24.14 -33.92
C THR A 316 -3.45 23.07 -34.13
N GLY A 317 -3.16 21.80 -33.80
CA GLY A 317 -4.15 20.72 -33.84
C GLY A 317 -5.30 20.90 -32.86
N ALA A 318 -4.99 21.28 -31.61
CA ALA A 318 -6.01 21.59 -30.61
C ALA A 318 -6.86 22.82 -31.01
N ASP A 319 -6.25 23.83 -31.64
CA ASP A 319 -6.95 25.02 -32.13
C ASP A 319 -7.91 24.68 -33.30
N GLU A 320 -7.51 23.81 -34.22
CA GLU A 320 -8.33 23.36 -35.35
C GLU A 320 -9.59 22.59 -34.90
N VAL A 321 -9.46 21.67 -33.92
CA VAL A 321 -10.61 20.89 -33.43
C VAL A 321 -11.61 21.79 -32.70
N LEU A 322 -11.14 22.85 -32.04
CA LEU A 322 -12.02 23.87 -31.46
C LEU A 322 -12.70 24.74 -32.51
N GLY A 323 -12.00 25.08 -33.60
CA GLY A 323 -12.55 25.91 -34.69
C GLY A 323 -13.57 25.20 -35.59
N THR A 324 -13.54 23.86 -35.66
CA THR A 324 -14.38 23.07 -36.58
C THR A 324 -15.65 22.49 -35.94
N GLY A 325 -15.71 22.37 -34.61
CA GLY A 325 -16.78 21.65 -33.91
C GLY A 325 -17.77 22.50 -33.11
N HIS A 326 -17.54 23.80 -32.90
CA HIS A 326 -18.35 24.63 -32.00
C HIS A 326 -18.81 25.91 -32.71
N GLY A 327 -20.11 26.23 -32.58
CA GLY A 327 -20.70 27.44 -33.16
C GLY A 327 -19.95 28.70 -32.75
N SER A 328 -20.03 29.74 -33.59
CA SER A 328 -19.23 30.97 -33.62
C SER A 328 -19.28 31.90 -32.37
N GLU A 329 -19.59 31.38 -31.17
CA GLU A 329 -19.74 32.15 -29.94
C GLU A 329 -18.63 31.91 -28.89
N ASN A 330 -17.79 30.87 -29.01
CA ASN A 330 -16.70 30.61 -28.07
C ASN A 330 -15.38 31.25 -28.53
N SER A 331 -14.75 32.06 -27.67
CA SER A 331 -13.45 32.69 -27.92
C SER A 331 -12.33 31.83 -27.34
N HIS A 332 -11.38 31.38 -28.16
CA HIS A 332 -10.14 30.76 -27.71
C HIS A 332 -9.00 31.78 -27.83
N CYS A 333 -8.10 31.82 -26.84
CA CYS A 333 -7.03 32.81 -26.79
C CYS A 333 -5.70 32.13 -26.50
N ARG A 334 -4.73 32.36 -27.40
CA ARG A 334 -3.33 32.06 -27.17
C ARG A 334 -2.66 33.33 -26.63
N LEU A 335 -2.15 33.26 -25.41
CA LEU A 335 -1.43 34.38 -24.80
C LEU A 335 0.04 34.26 -25.17
N GLU A 336 0.55 35.13 -26.04
CA GLU A 336 1.99 35.24 -26.36
C GLU A 336 2.52 36.62 -25.92
N ASN A 337 3.67 36.65 -25.25
CA ASN A 337 4.38 37.90 -24.97
C ASN A 337 5.42 38.13 -26.09
N HIS A 338 5.13 38.99 -27.06
CA HIS A 338 6.12 39.42 -28.05
C HIS A 338 7.06 40.47 -27.44
N VAL A 339 8.37 40.18 -27.40
CA VAL A 339 9.42 41.16 -27.09
C VAL A 339 10.40 41.20 -28.26
N GLU A 340 10.28 42.23 -29.11
CA GLU A 340 11.31 42.57 -30.10
C GLU A 340 12.51 43.23 -29.38
N GLN A 341 13.71 42.73 -29.66
CA GLN A 341 14.98 43.30 -29.20
C GLN A 341 15.33 44.53 -30.04
N GLU A 342 15.65 45.68 -29.42
CA GLU A 342 16.52 46.67 -30.06
C GLU A 342 17.32 47.52 -29.05
N HIS A 343 18.57 47.83 -29.43
CA HIS A 343 19.62 48.46 -28.64
C HIS A 343 19.36 49.94 -28.27
N ALA A 344 19.78 50.34 -27.06
CA ALA A 344 19.88 51.74 -26.59
C ALA A 344 20.97 52.53 -27.37
N PRO A 345 21.00 53.89 -27.46
CA PRO A 345 20.77 54.82 -26.34
C PRO A 345 20.10 56.22 -26.60
N HIS A 346 19.56 56.79 -25.52
CA HIS A 346 19.28 58.21 -25.20
C HIS A 346 18.42 59.10 -26.13
N ALA A 347 17.20 59.45 -25.68
CA ALA A 347 16.65 60.83 -25.66
C ALA A 347 15.36 60.87 -24.81
N VAL A 348 14.97 62.07 -24.37
CA VAL A 348 14.16 62.34 -23.17
C VAL A 348 12.86 63.14 -23.52
N PHE A 349 11.77 62.85 -22.77
CA PHE A 349 10.44 63.52 -22.60
C PHE A 349 9.36 63.37 -23.70
N PRO A 350 8.04 63.59 -23.40
CA PRO A 350 7.25 63.46 -22.16
C PRO A 350 5.88 62.73 -22.33
N SER A 351 5.23 62.42 -21.19
CA SER A 351 3.78 62.16 -20.99
C SER A 351 3.08 61.01 -21.74
N ASN A 352 2.44 60.14 -20.93
CA ASN A 352 1.29 59.27 -21.23
C ASN A 352 1.26 58.57 -22.60
N ASP A 353 1.47 57.25 -22.56
CA ASP A 353 1.01 56.23 -23.53
C ASP A 353 2.13 55.23 -23.90
N VAL A 354 2.74 54.52 -22.94
CA VAL A 354 3.48 53.26 -23.20
C VAL A 354 3.48 52.30 -21.99
N MET A 355 2.34 52.13 -21.31
CA MET A 355 2.20 51.17 -20.19
C MET A 355 1.00 50.23 -20.40
N GLU A 356 0.70 49.87 -21.66
CA GLU A 356 -0.53 49.15 -22.02
C GLU A 356 -0.34 47.91 -22.92
N GLN A 357 0.86 47.31 -22.95
CA GLN A 357 1.07 46.02 -23.65
C GLN A 357 1.62 44.92 -22.73
N ILE A 358 0.89 44.68 -21.63
CA ILE A 358 0.87 43.37 -20.96
C ILE A 358 -0.57 42.89 -21.10
N LEU A 359 -0.79 41.77 -21.80
CA LEU A 359 -2.11 41.26 -22.19
C LEU A 359 -2.99 40.97 -20.96
N ALA A 360 -3.86 41.92 -20.60
CA ALA A 360 -5.00 41.71 -19.72
C ALA A 360 -6.21 41.27 -20.57
N LEU A 361 -6.64 40.02 -20.43
CA LEU A 361 -7.96 39.60 -20.91
C LEU A 361 -9.02 40.25 -20.01
N ASP A 362 -9.63 41.34 -20.49
CA ASP A 362 -10.77 41.96 -19.82
C ASP A 362 -12.04 41.11 -20.02
N ILE A 363 -12.49 40.43 -18.96
CA ILE A 363 -13.73 39.64 -18.95
C ILE A 363 -14.98 40.49 -18.58
N SER A 364 -14.92 41.82 -18.70
CA SER A 364 -15.99 42.75 -18.32
C SER A 364 -17.22 42.80 -19.25
N GLY A 365 -17.19 42.15 -20.41
CA GLY A 365 -18.24 42.18 -21.44
C GLY A 365 -19.54 41.42 -21.11
N TRP A 366 -20.20 41.73 -19.99
CA TRP A 366 -21.46 41.08 -19.58
C TRP A 366 -22.49 42.16 -19.23
N ARG A 367 -23.34 42.54 -20.20
CA ARG A 367 -24.37 43.58 -19.99
C ARG A 367 -25.44 43.11 -18.99
N THR A 368 -25.71 43.95 -18.00
CA THR A 368 -26.76 43.78 -17.00
C THR A 368 -28.12 44.24 -17.56
N HIS A 369 -29.12 43.35 -17.56
CA HIS A 369 -30.51 43.76 -17.50
C HIS A 369 -30.94 43.83 -16.03
N ALA A 370 -30.88 45.04 -15.47
CA ALA A 370 -31.54 45.35 -14.21
C ALA A 370 -33.05 45.39 -14.44
N SER A 371 -33.81 44.55 -13.74
CA SER A 371 -35.26 44.76 -13.54
C SER A 371 -35.50 45.23 -12.11
N GLN A 372 -36.35 46.24 -12.01
CA GLN A 372 -36.62 47.07 -10.84
C GLN A 372 -37.32 46.29 -9.74
N THR A 373 -36.95 46.58 -8.48
CA THR A 373 -37.82 46.36 -7.33
C THR A 373 -38.91 47.42 -7.28
N SER A 374 -40.16 47.01 -7.08
CA SER A 374 -41.16 47.82 -6.38
C SER A 374 -41.68 47.06 -5.17
N SER A 375 -41.79 47.81 -4.07
CA SER A 375 -42.21 47.42 -2.74
C SER A 375 -43.70 47.09 -2.66
N THR A 376 -44.10 46.16 -1.79
CA THR A 376 -45.13 46.41 -0.75
C THR A 376 -45.27 45.24 0.23
N SER A 377 -45.56 45.62 1.47
CA SER A 377 -45.77 44.93 2.74
C SER A 377 -46.88 43.87 2.80
N ILE A 378 -46.82 42.93 3.76
CA ILE A 378 -47.73 42.80 4.94
C ILE A 378 -47.46 41.50 5.74
N SER A 379 -47.65 41.63 7.05
CA SER A 379 -47.56 40.76 8.23
C SER A 379 -48.03 39.30 8.19
N GLY A 380 -47.47 38.47 9.10
CA GLY A 380 -48.10 37.26 9.64
C GLY A 380 -47.20 36.49 10.62
N SER A 381 -47.72 36.14 11.79
CA SER A 381 -47.04 35.73 13.04
C SER A 381 -46.97 34.21 13.31
N ALA A 382 -46.03 33.82 14.19
CA ALA A 382 -45.99 32.62 15.08
C ALA A 382 -45.83 31.24 14.37
N HIS A 383 -45.08 30.23 14.85
CA HIS A 383 -44.82 29.72 16.21
C HIS A 383 -43.47 28.98 16.31
N SER A 384 -42.96 28.87 17.54
CA SER A 384 -41.84 28.03 18.01
C SER A 384 -42.16 26.53 18.02
N GLU A 385 -41.18 25.66 17.74
CA GLU A 385 -40.89 24.44 18.51
C GLU A 385 -39.58 23.75 18.05
N ASP A 386 -38.80 23.31 19.04
CA ASP A 386 -37.56 22.53 18.94
C ASP A 386 -37.76 21.19 18.22
N VAL A 387 -36.87 20.83 17.29
CA VAL A 387 -36.64 19.42 16.91
C VAL A 387 -35.15 19.16 16.63
N SER A 388 -34.61 18.26 17.45
CA SER A 388 -33.32 17.57 17.34
C SER A 388 -33.02 17.07 15.92
N MET A 389 -31.86 17.45 15.35
CA MET A 389 -31.34 16.83 14.12
C MET A 389 -30.55 15.57 14.45
N THR A 390 -31.17 14.43 14.14
CA THR A 390 -30.53 13.12 14.02
C THR A 390 -29.94 13.01 12.61
N LEU A 391 -28.62 12.82 12.52
CA LEU A 391 -27.91 12.52 11.27
C LEU A 391 -28.06 11.02 10.95
N CYS A 392 -28.92 10.69 9.97
CA CYS A 392 -28.96 9.35 9.37
C CYS A 392 -27.99 9.25 8.20
N LEU A 393 -26.98 8.40 8.37
CA LEU A 393 -26.22 7.76 7.28
C LEU A 393 -27.14 6.74 6.60
N GLY A 394 -27.22 6.75 5.27
CA GLY A 394 -28.04 5.81 4.51
C GLY A 394 -27.29 5.24 3.30
N MET A 395 -26.97 3.95 3.37
CA MET A 395 -26.80 3.10 2.20
C MET A 395 -28.15 2.49 1.79
N SER A 396 -28.37 2.44 0.47
CA SER A 396 -29.17 1.52 -0.35
C SER A 396 -30.40 0.80 0.24
N SER A 397 -31.54 0.95 -0.44
CA SER A 397 -32.66 0.00 -0.36
C SER A 397 -33.14 -0.39 -1.76
N THR A 398 -33.21 -1.71 -1.99
CA THR A 398 -33.93 -2.40 -3.05
C THR A 398 -35.45 -2.31 -2.86
N ILE A 399 -36.22 -2.11 -3.94
CA ILE A 399 -37.65 -2.45 -4.03
C ILE A 399 -37.92 -3.09 -5.40
N SER A 400 -38.64 -4.21 -5.36
CA SER A 400 -39.13 -5.02 -6.47
C SER A 400 -40.61 -4.72 -6.81
N GLU A 401 -40.95 -4.89 -8.10
CA GLU A 401 -42.26 -5.14 -8.73
C GLU A 401 -43.34 -4.02 -8.83
N ILE A 402 -43.74 -3.68 -10.07
CA ILE A 402 -44.98 -4.15 -10.74
C ILE A 402 -45.01 -3.68 -12.23
N GLN A 403 -45.51 -4.60 -13.06
CA GLN A 403 -45.84 -4.67 -14.49
C GLN A 403 -46.34 -3.39 -15.21
N HIS A 404 -45.88 -3.17 -16.46
CA HIS A 404 -46.75 -3.14 -17.66
C HIS A 404 -45.96 -3.08 -19.00
N ILE A 405 -46.35 -3.97 -19.92
CA ILE A 405 -45.96 -4.11 -21.34
C ILE A 405 -46.98 -3.32 -22.22
N PRO A 406 -46.62 -2.70 -23.36
CA PRO A 406 -46.72 -3.33 -24.71
C PRO A 406 -45.53 -3.02 -25.64
N GLN A 407 -44.86 -4.01 -26.22
CA GLN A 407 -45.02 -4.55 -27.59
C GLN A 407 -45.03 -3.54 -28.74
N THR A 408 -43.99 -3.57 -29.58
CA THR A 408 -44.08 -3.77 -31.06
C THR A 408 -42.69 -4.08 -31.66
N GLU A 409 -42.63 -5.18 -32.41
CA GLU A 409 -41.60 -5.66 -33.36
C GLU A 409 -42.08 -5.35 -34.82
N PRO A 410 -41.43 -5.77 -35.94
CA PRO A 410 -40.02 -6.15 -36.25
C PRO A 410 -39.52 -5.64 -37.65
N ASN A 411 -38.38 -6.20 -38.13
CA ASN A 411 -37.82 -6.31 -39.51
C ASN A 411 -36.64 -5.37 -39.85
N ALA A 412 -35.57 -5.74 -40.57
CA ALA A 412 -35.09 -7.01 -41.17
C ALA A 412 -33.61 -6.81 -41.61
N ASP A 413 -32.86 -7.92 -41.72
CA ASP A 413 -31.54 -8.11 -42.39
C ASP A 413 -31.71 -8.09 -43.95
N PRO A 414 -30.72 -8.37 -44.85
CA PRO A 414 -29.24 -8.51 -44.78
C PRO A 414 -28.45 -7.89 -45.99
N SER A 415 -27.11 -8.00 -46.00
CA SER A 415 -26.20 -8.40 -47.13
C SER A 415 -24.77 -7.82 -46.97
N GLU A 416 -23.72 -8.65 -46.80
CA GLU A 416 -22.74 -9.12 -47.83
C GLU A 416 -22.08 -7.98 -48.65
N GLU A 417 -20.76 -7.80 -48.71
CA GLU A 417 -19.82 -8.64 -49.48
C GLU A 417 -18.34 -8.51 -49.03
N THR A 418 -17.65 -9.64 -49.19
CA THR A 418 -16.20 -9.92 -49.21
C THR A 418 -15.43 -9.26 -50.37
N VAL A 419 -14.09 -9.15 -50.27
CA VAL A 419 -13.07 -9.74 -51.22
C VAL A 419 -11.70 -9.00 -51.25
N THR A 420 -10.68 -9.74 -50.79
CA THR A 420 -9.27 -9.93 -51.24
C THR A 420 -8.21 -8.82 -51.34
N ALA A 421 -7.16 -9.08 -50.55
CA ALA A 421 -5.71 -9.03 -50.79
C ALA A 421 -5.16 -8.74 -52.20
N THR A 422 -4.01 -8.04 -52.25
CA THR A 422 -2.79 -8.45 -52.98
C THR A 422 -1.62 -7.49 -52.68
N SER A 423 -0.51 -8.03 -52.15
CA SER A 423 0.86 -7.53 -52.39
C SER A 423 1.41 -8.18 -53.66
N PRO A 424 2.47 -7.65 -54.32
CA PRO A 424 3.79 -8.26 -54.08
C PRO A 424 5.05 -7.38 -54.33
N GLU A 425 6.16 -7.83 -53.71
CA GLU A 425 7.56 -7.95 -54.22
C GLU A 425 8.43 -6.68 -54.45
N SER A 426 9.54 -6.47 -53.71
CA SER A 426 10.91 -7.10 -53.74
C SER A 426 11.83 -6.48 -54.84
N THR A 427 13.06 -6.01 -54.59
CA THR A 427 14.30 -6.81 -54.38
C THR A 427 15.57 -5.92 -54.22
N LEU A 428 16.53 -6.40 -53.41
CA LEU A 428 18.04 -6.41 -53.45
C LEU A 428 18.85 -5.30 -54.17
N GLY A 429 20.08 -4.90 -53.80
CA GLY A 429 21.16 -5.38 -52.89
C GLY A 429 22.38 -4.40 -52.98
N ALA A 430 23.25 -4.23 -51.98
CA ALA A 430 24.48 -4.97 -51.62
C ALA A 430 25.82 -4.21 -51.92
N GLY A 431 26.71 -4.09 -50.90
CA GLY A 431 28.16 -3.75 -50.94
C GLY A 431 28.56 -2.45 -50.17
N ILE A 432 29.16 -2.43 -48.96
CA ILE A 432 30.50 -2.85 -48.42
C ILE A 432 31.67 -2.09 -49.12
N LEU A 433 32.63 -1.34 -48.53
CA LEU A 433 33.14 -1.00 -47.17
C LEU A 433 34.09 0.23 -47.31
N ALA A 434 34.21 1.11 -46.30
CA ALA A 434 35.49 1.60 -45.72
C ALA A 434 35.31 2.72 -44.66
N ASP A 435 35.62 2.36 -43.42
CA ASP A 435 36.17 3.11 -42.28
C ASP A 435 35.62 4.49 -41.85
N ILE A 436 34.80 4.46 -40.79
CA ILE A 436 34.60 5.56 -39.83
C ILE A 436 34.78 4.92 -38.43
N PRO A 437 35.54 5.54 -37.50
CA PRO A 437 35.77 4.97 -36.16
C PRO A 437 34.45 4.85 -35.37
N PRO A 438 34.34 3.88 -34.44
CA PRO A 438 33.12 3.70 -33.67
C PRO A 438 32.83 4.95 -32.83
N ASP A 439 31.56 5.34 -32.86
CA ASP A 439 30.96 6.39 -32.04
C ASP A 439 31.20 6.08 -30.55
N PRO A 440 31.64 7.04 -29.72
CA PRO A 440 31.83 6.86 -28.27
C PRO A 440 30.59 6.31 -27.52
N LEU A 441 29.39 6.33 -28.13
CA LEU A 441 28.15 5.78 -27.59
C LEU A 441 28.09 4.23 -27.54
N ASP A 442 28.87 3.50 -28.33
CA ASP A 442 28.90 2.03 -28.23
C ASP A 442 29.66 1.53 -26.99
N LEU A 443 30.49 2.38 -26.37
CA LEU A 443 31.11 2.08 -25.08
C LEU A 443 30.09 2.24 -23.93
N ILE A 444 29.08 3.11 -24.08
CA ILE A 444 28.01 3.32 -23.08
C ILE A 444 27.08 2.11 -23.03
N ASN A 445 26.79 1.47 -24.17
CA ASN A 445 26.03 0.22 -24.19
C ASN A 445 26.79 -0.96 -23.57
N SER A 446 28.12 -0.88 -23.44
CA SER A 446 28.91 -1.90 -22.73
C SER A 446 28.91 -1.74 -21.19
N VAL A 447 28.33 -0.65 -20.67
CA VAL A 447 28.23 -0.37 -19.22
C VAL A 447 26.87 -0.76 -18.64
N TRP A 448 25.83 -0.96 -19.45
CA TRP A 448 24.52 -1.47 -19.00
C TRP A 448 24.47 -2.98 -18.77
N GLN A 449 25.60 -3.69 -18.90
CA GLN A 449 25.75 -5.11 -18.57
C GLN A 449 26.64 -5.38 -17.34
N LYS A 450 26.78 -4.43 -16.41
CA LYS A 450 27.39 -4.73 -15.12
C LYS A 450 26.56 -4.16 -13.97
N GLU A 451 25.83 -5.06 -13.31
CA GLU A 451 25.49 -4.92 -11.91
C GLU A 451 26.80 -4.75 -11.12
N ASP A 452 26.90 -3.67 -10.34
CA ASP A 452 27.79 -3.63 -9.19
C ASP A 452 27.14 -2.79 -8.09
N THR A 453 26.62 -3.51 -7.10
CA THR A 453 26.18 -3.00 -5.81
C THR A 453 27.39 -2.77 -4.90
N THR A 454 28.01 -1.60 -4.94
CA THR A 454 28.92 -1.16 -3.85
C THR A 454 28.93 0.37 -3.75
N GLY A 455 28.59 0.93 -2.58
CA GLY A 455 28.73 2.36 -2.35
C GLY A 455 28.07 2.97 -1.11
N TRP A 456 28.23 2.38 0.07
CA TRP A 456 28.27 3.14 1.34
C TRP A 456 29.40 2.57 2.23
N ALA A 457 30.62 2.75 1.74
CA ALA A 457 31.84 2.66 2.52
C ALA A 457 32.70 3.86 2.09
N ASP A 458 32.75 4.91 2.92
CA ASP A 458 33.94 5.70 3.23
C ASP A 458 33.57 7.02 3.92
N LEU A 459 33.47 6.95 5.24
CA LEU A 459 33.85 8.03 6.15
C LEU A 459 34.72 7.41 7.27
N GLN A 460 35.97 7.11 6.94
CA GLN A 460 37.11 7.02 7.85
C GLN A 460 38.07 8.15 7.44
N ALA A 461 38.84 8.85 8.25
CA ALA A 461 39.15 8.84 9.68
C ALA A 461 39.84 10.19 9.97
N THR A 462 39.98 10.56 11.25
CA THR A 462 41.13 11.37 11.69
C THR A 462 41.57 10.90 13.07
N GLU A 463 42.89 10.76 13.21
CA GLU A 463 43.71 10.17 14.28
C GLU A 463 43.44 10.75 15.69
N CYS A 464 43.80 10.14 16.83
CA CYS A 464 45.13 9.64 17.18
C CYS A 464 45.14 8.97 18.59
N LEU A 465 45.93 7.90 18.74
CA LEU A 465 46.89 7.58 19.84
C LEU A 465 46.89 6.12 20.33
N ARG A 466 48.06 5.51 20.12
CA ARG A 466 48.55 4.21 20.61
C ARG A 466 48.77 4.24 22.12
N THR A 467 48.54 3.11 22.80
CA THR A 467 49.54 2.45 23.66
C THR A 467 49.13 0.97 23.83
N GLY A 468 50.10 0.05 23.68
CA GLY A 468 49.85 -1.39 23.64
C GLY A 468 50.20 -2.13 24.94
N SER A 469 49.72 -3.36 25.05
CA SER A 469 50.49 -4.58 25.39
C SER A 469 49.56 -5.81 25.39
N PRO A 470 50.06 -7.02 25.09
CA PRO A 470 49.23 -8.21 24.82
C PRO A 470 49.02 -9.06 26.09
N LEU A 471 47.87 -9.71 26.22
CA LEU A 471 47.64 -10.78 27.21
C LEU A 471 46.92 -11.97 26.57
N GLU A 472 47.46 -13.15 26.87
CA GLU A 472 47.15 -14.49 26.39
C GLU A 472 45.74 -14.99 26.76
N PRO A 473 45.18 -15.99 26.04
CA PRO A 473 43.87 -16.57 26.34
C PRO A 473 43.96 -17.60 27.48
N PRO A 474 43.02 -17.63 28.45
CA PRO A 474 42.93 -18.73 29.40
C PRO A 474 42.04 -19.88 28.86
N GLU A 475 42.42 -21.07 29.32
CA GLU A 475 41.91 -22.42 29.01
C GLU A 475 40.43 -22.70 29.37
N PRO A 476 39.83 -23.77 28.79
CA PRO A 476 38.40 -24.07 28.90
C PRO A 476 38.00 -24.69 30.25
N ILE A 477 36.86 -24.26 30.78
CA ILE A 477 36.25 -24.79 32.00
C ILE A 477 35.40 -26.03 31.67
N GLN A 478 35.65 -27.13 32.37
CA GLN A 478 34.95 -28.42 32.26
C GLN A 478 33.51 -28.34 32.76
N VAL A 479 32.57 -28.96 32.03
CA VAL A 479 31.19 -29.19 32.45
C VAL A 479 30.98 -30.69 32.66
N GLU A 480 30.87 -31.12 33.91
CA GLU A 480 30.35 -32.43 34.28
C GLU A 480 29.13 -32.29 35.20
N THR A 481 28.08 -33.05 34.85
CA THR A 481 26.92 -33.50 35.66
C THR A 481 25.89 -32.47 36.12
N ILE A 482 24.77 -32.36 35.39
CA ILE A 482 23.40 -32.71 35.88
C ILE A 482 22.56 -33.17 34.67
N PHE A 483 22.45 -34.48 34.45
CA PHE A 483 21.41 -35.09 33.61
C PHE A 483 20.62 -36.03 34.50
N GLU A 484 19.41 -35.63 34.88
CA GLU A 484 18.32 -36.53 35.28
C GLU A 484 17.04 -35.68 35.38
N GLY A 485 16.22 -35.72 34.32
CA GLY A 485 14.91 -35.07 34.31
C GLY A 485 14.62 -34.12 33.14
N MET A 486 14.86 -34.53 31.88
CA MET A 486 14.25 -33.85 30.72
C MET A 486 13.85 -34.89 29.66
N GLY A 487 12.54 -34.96 29.40
CA GLY A 487 12.00 -35.56 28.18
C GLY A 487 12.51 -34.80 26.97
N GLY A 488 13.07 -35.53 26.02
CA GLY A 488 13.95 -35.00 24.97
C GLY A 488 13.32 -33.92 24.09
N SER A 489 14.06 -32.83 23.87
CA SER A 489 13.79 -31.86 22.82
C SER A 489 14.60 -32.18 21.57
N ARG A 490 14.03 -31.85 20.42
CA ARG A 490 14.57 -32.04 19.05
C ARG A 490 15.92 -31.33 18.82
N ALA A 491 16.35 -30.46 19.74
CA ALA A 491 17.65 -29.78 19.69
C ALA A 491 18.83 -30.69 20.07
N THR A 492 18.61 -31.73 20.88
CA THR A 492 19.70 -32.64 21.30
C THR A 492 20.06 -33.67 20.22
N PHE A 493 19.15 -33.95 19.29
CA PHE A 493 19.39 -34.92 18.21
C PHE A 493 20.24 -34.35 17.05
N ASN A 494 20.13 -33.06 16.74
CA ASN A 494 20.88 -32.45 15.64
C ASN A 494 22.35 -32.15 15.97
N LEU A 495 22.70 -31.99 17.26
CA LEU A 495 24.10 -31.80 17.67
C LEU A 495 24.88 -33.12 17.73
N LEU A 496 24.22 -34.25 18.01
CA LEU A 496 24.88 -35.57 18.05
C LEU A 496 25.03 -36.22 16.66
N ALA A 497 24.18 -35.87 15.69
CA ALA A 497 24.26 -36.42 14.33
C ALA A 497 25.39 -35.81 13.49
N THR A 498 25.76 -34.55 13.73
CA THR A 498 26.84 -33.87 13.00
C THR A 498 28.25 -34.24 13.50
N ASP A 499 28.39 -34.61 14.78
CA ASP A 499 29.67 -35.06 15.32
C ASP A 499 30.01 -36.50 14.92
N TRP A 500 29.01 -37.33 14.57
CA TRP A 500 29.24 -38.71 14.13
C TRP A 500 29.69 -38.83 12.66
N LEU A 501 29.53 -37.77 11.85
CA LEU A 501 29.91 -37.75 10.43
C LEU A 501 31.26 -37.06 10.16
N SER A 502 31.92 -36.47 11.17
CA SER A 502 33.16 -35.71 11.00
C SER A 502 34.41 -36.31 11.67
N SER A 503 34.30 -37.42 12.41
CA SER A 503 35.45 -38.07 13.03
C SER A 503 36.05 -39.19 12.16
N THR A 504 36.88 -38.84 11.17
CA THR A 504 37.85 -39.79 10.61
C THR A 504 39.07 -39.87 11.54
N GLY A 505 39.04 -40.79 12.50
CA GLY A 505 40.20 -41.26 13.27
C GLY A 505 40.52 -42.72 12.91
N PRO A 506 41.80 -43.17 12.98
CA PRO A 506 42.28 -44.28 12.18
C PRO A 506 42.05 -45.66 12.81
N SER A 507 41.79 -46.62 11.92
CA SER A 507 41.99 -48.08 12.05
C SER A 507 41.25 -48.82 13.17
N ASP A 508 40.20 -49.57 12.80
CA ASP A 508 39.91 -50.87 13.40
C ASP A 508 39.39 -51.87 12.35
N PRO A 509 39.81 -53.15 12.33
CA PRO A 509 39.65 -54.07 11.22
C PRO A 509 38.60 -55.16 11.51
N LEU A 510 37.34 -54.92 11.17
CA LEU A 510 36.29 -55.94 11.02
C LEU A 510 35.35 -55.40 9.93
N GLY A 511 35.23 -55.92 8.71
CA GLY A 511 35.06 -57.32 8.36
C GLY A 511 33.69 -57.46 7.64
N GLN A 512 33.67 -57.14 6.34
CA GLN A 512 32.75 -57.62 5.30
C GLN A 512 31.22 -57.57 5.56
N SER A 513 30.56 -56.58 4.96
CA SER A 513 29.22 -56.78 4.36
C SER A 513 29.15 -56.02 3.03
N GLY A 514 28.86 -56.76 1.95
CA GLY A 514 28.94 -56.29 0.56
C GLY A 514 27.84 -55.32 0.15
N TYR A 515 27.86 -54.11 0.67
CA TYR A 515 27.17 -52.96 0.08
C TYR A 515 28.21 -52.05 -0.55
N GLY A 516 28.11 -51.82 -1.85
CA GLY A 516 28.90 -50.77 -2.50
C GLY A 516 28.59 -49.41 -1.87
N PRO A 517 29.51 -48.44 -1.91
CA PRO A 517 29.22 -47.09 -1.44
C PRO A 517 28.02 -46.54 -2.21
N TRP A 518 27.01 -46.08 -1.49
CA TRP A 518 25.79 -45.50 -2.04
C TRP A 518 26.19 -44.29 -2.89
N SER A 519 25.63 -44.17 -4.09
CA SER A 519 25.90 -43.00 -4.92
C SER A 519 25.21 -41.77 -4.32
N THR A 520 25.70 -40.56 -4.63
CA THR A 520 25.05 -39.30 -4.26
C THR A 520 23.60 -39.24 -4.74
N ALA A 521 23.30 -39.83 -5.91
CA ALA A 521 21.95 -39.95 -6.44
C ALA A 521 21.05 -40.88 -5.61
N ASP A 522 21.60 -41.94 -4.99
CA ASP A 522 20.85 -42.82 -4.11
C ASP A 522 20.47 -42.10 -2.79
N LEU A 523 21.37 -41.26 -2.26
CA LEU A 523 21.12 -40.43 -1.08
C LEU A 523 20.10 -39.32 -1.36
N GLU A 524 20.21 -38.61 -2.49
CA GLU A 524 19.21 -37.62 -2.92
C GLU A 524 17.83 -38.25 -3.15
N SER A 525 17.77 -39.48 -3.66
CA SER A 525 16.50 -40.20 -3.84
C SER A 525 15.85 -40.64 -2.52
N LEU A 526 16.66 -40.94 -1.50
CA LEU A 526 16.18 -41.31 -0.16
C LEU A 526 15.54 -40.11 0.57
N ASP A 527 16.07 -38.90 0.37
CA ASP A 527 15.56 -37.69 1.03
C ASP A 527 14.20 -37.25 0.48
N VAL A 528 13.90 -37.50 -0.81
CA VAL A 528 12.60 -37.15 -1.40
C VAL A 528 11.48 -38.04 -0.88
N ASP A 529 11.74 -39.34 -0.69
CA ASP A 529 10.75 -40.30 -0.16
C ASP A 529 10.36 -39.97 1.30
N LEU A 530 11.20 -39.24 2.06
CA LEU A 530 10.89 -38.78 3.42
C LEU A 530 9.86 -37.64 3.47
N GLU A 531 9.66 -36.95 2.35
CA GLU A 531 8.78 -35.79 2.23
C GLU A 531 7.52 -36.08 1.37
N ASP A 532 7.42 -37.26 0.78
CA ASP A 532 6.24 -37.72 0.02
C ASP A 532 5.21 -38.43 0.92
N PHE A 533 4.32 -37.63 1.52
CA PHE A 533 3.30 -38.11 2.47
C PHE A 533 2.05 -38.73 1.81
N SER A 534 1.91 -38.65 0.48
CA SER A 534 0.74 -39.19 -0.25
C SER A 534 -0.64 -38.71 0.27
N HIS A 535 -0.74 -37.44 0.68
CA HIS A 535 -1.99 -36.78 1.05
C HIS A 535 -2.95 -36.59 -0.12
N VAL A 536 -2.39 -36.41 -1.32
CA VAL A 536 -3.12 -36.23 -2.59
C VAL A 536 -2.47 -37.05 -3.70
N GLU A 537 -3.20 -37.25 -4.81
CA GLU A 537 -2.69 -37.92 -6.00
C GLU A 537 -1.37 -37.29 -6.48
N ARG A 538 -0.49 -38.14 -7.03
CA ARG A 538 0.80 -37.68 -7.55
C ARG A 538 0.61 -37.03 -8.93
N LEU A 539 1.37 -35.97 -9.19
CA LEU A 539 1.51 -35.40 -10.52
C LEU A 539 2.09 -36.49 -11.45
N SER A 540 1.34 -36.81 -12.50
CA SER A 540 1.76 -37.79 -13.50
C SER A 540 2.90 -37.24 -14.37
N THR A 541 3.62 -38.13 -15.05
CA THR A 541 4.68 -37.71 -15.98
C THR A 541 4.14 -36.83 -17.11
N GLU A 542 2.93 -37.11 -17.60
CA GLU A 542 2.25 -36.29 -18.60
C GLU A 542 1.87 -34.91 -18.02
N GLY A 543 1.31 -34.89 -16.80
CA GLY A 543 1.00 -33.64 -16.09
C GLY A 543 2.24 -32.77 -15.87
N TYR A 544 3.38 -33.39 -15.53
CA TYR A 544 4.66 -32.69 -15.39
C TYR A 544 5.15 -32.09 -16.71
N GLN A 545 5.06 -32.84 -17.82
CA GLN A 545 5.46 -32.33 -19.13
C GLN A 545 4.61 -31.13 -19.55
N ASN A 546 3.30 -31.16 -19.27
CA ASN A 546 2.42 -30.02 -19.51
C ASN A 546 2.76 -28.82 -18.62
N LEU A 547 3.09 -29.07 -17.35
CA LEU A 547 3.48 -28.02 -16.41
C LEU A 547 4.80 -27.36 -16.79
N ASP A 548 5.79 -28.16 -17.20
CA ASP A 548 7.11 -27.70 -17.64
C ASP A 548 7.01 -26.90 -18.94
N LEU A 549 6.21 -27.37 -19.90
CA LEU A 549 5.91 -26.63 -21.11
C LEU A 549 5.22 -25.29 -20.80
N TRP A 550 4.25 -25.28 -19.88
CA TRP A 550 3.58 -24.05 -19.47
C TRP A 550 4.54 -23.07 -18.79
N ALA A 551 5.38 -23.55 -17.87
CA ALA A 551 6.38 -22.74 -17.16
C ALA A 551 7.39 -22.13 -18.13
N TYR A 552 7.86 -22.93 -19.10
CA TYR A 552 8.75 -22.48 -20.17
C TYR A 552 8.07 -21.44 -21.08
N MET A 553 6.82 -21.66 -21.49
CA MET A 553 6.07 -20.67 -22.27
C MET A 553 5.94 -19.34 -21.51
N MET A 554 5.60 -19.38 -20.23
CA MET A 554 5.45 -18.18 -19.41
C MET A 554 6.79 -17.44 -19.18
N SER A 555 7.91 -18.15 -19.01
CA SER A 555 9.22 -17.50 -18.90
C SER A 555 9.62 -16.81 -20.20
N THR A 556 9.31 -17.41 -21.36
CA THR A 556 9.62 -16.81 -22.68
C THR A 556 8.71 -15.65 -23.07
N ILE A 557 7.51 -15.51 -22.47
CA ILE A 557 6.63 -14.34 -22.69
C ILE A 557 7.17 -13.08 -21.99
N ASN A 558 7.95 -13.24 -20.91
CA ASN A 558 8.57 -12.14 -20.18
C ASN A 558 9.91 -11.65 -20.77
N GLU A 559 10.50 -12.37 -21.73
CA GLU A 559 11.73 -12.00 -22.42
C GLU A 559 11.47 -11.75 -23.92
N THR A 560 11.88 -10.59 -24.43
CA THR A 560 11.75 -10.27 -25.86
C THR A 560 12.61 -11.20 -26.73
N GLY A 561 12.00 -12.25 -27.28
CA GLY A 561 12.38 -12.85 -28.56
C GLY A 561 13.34 -14.06 -28.58
N THR A 562 12.92 -15.04 -29.40
CA THR A 562 13.62 -16.22 -29.96
C THR A 562 13.51 -17.57 -29.22
N PHE A 563 12.91 -18.53 -29.92
CA PHE A 563 12.71 -19.93 -29.53
C PHE A 563 14.05 -20.69 -29.60
N ARG A 564 14.52 -21.27 -28.48
CA ARG A 564 15.66 -22.22 -28.46
C ARG A 564 15.30 -23.49 -27.70
N SER A 565 15.31 -24.62 -28.40
CA SER A 565 14.75 -25.91 -27.97
C SER A 565 15.67 -26.76 -27.06
N SER A 566 16.52 -26.16 -26.22
CA SER A 566 17.53 -26.95 -25.48
C SER A 566 18.07 -26.31 -24.19
N GLU A 567 17.21 -25.70 -23.37
CA GLU A 567 17.57 -25.28 -22.00
C GLU A 567 17.07 -26.28 -20.94
N PRO A 568 17.73 -26.41 -19.78
CA PRO A 568 17.28 -27.27 -18.68
C PRO A 568 15.90 -26.84 -18.15
N SER A 569 15.08 -27.82 -17.74
CA SER A 569 13.75 -27.59 -17.14
C SER A 569 13.84 -26.58 -15.99
N ILE A 570 12.97 -25.56 -16.01
CA ILE A 570 12.85 -24.53 -14.96
C ILE A 570 12.25 -25.14 -13.68
N LEU A 571 11.61 -26.31 -13.80
CA LEU A 571 10.97 -27.01 -12.70
C LEU A 571 11.94 -28.00 -12.01
N PRO A 572 11.79 -28.20 -10.70
CA PRO A 572 12.52 -29.25 -9.99
C PRO A 572 12.07 -30.64 -10.50
N PRO A 573 12.89 -31.68 -10.34
CA PRO A 573 12.54 -33.04 -10.77
C PRO A 573 11.14 -33.46 -10.29
N LEU A 574 10.40 -34.22 -11.11
CA LEU A 574 9.02 -34.65 -10.81
C LEU A 574 8.82 -35.20 -9.39
N LYS A 575 9.77 -35.99 -8.89
CA LYS A 575 9.70 -36.54 -7.52
C LYS A 575 9.77 -35.42 -6.47
N THR A 576 10.70 -34.48 -6.63
CA THR A 576 10.85 -33.29 -5.78
C THR A 576 9.61 -32.41 -5.82
N LEU A 577 9.05 -32.17 -7.01
CA LEU A 577 7.83 -31.38 -7.14
C LEU A 577 6.63 -32.05 -6.45
N ASN A 578 6.51 -33.38 -6.57
CA ASN A 578 5.50 -34.14 -5.83
C ASN A 578 5.70 -34.00 -4.31
N ALA A 579 6.93 -34.12 -3.80
CA ALA A 579 7.22 -33.89 -2.37
C ALA A 579 6.81 -32.48 -1.91
N TYR A 580 7.07 -31.44 -2.71
CA TYR A 580 6.61 -30.08 -2.41
C TYR A 580 5.08 -30.01 -2.32
N ILE A 581 4.34 -30.63 -3.25
CA ILE A 581 2.88 -30.68 -3.20
C ILE A 581 2.41 -31.38 -1.91
N GLN A 582 3.03 -32.50 -1.52
CA GLN A 582 2.65 -33.20 -0.29
C GLN A 582 2.94 -32.36 0.96
N LEU A 583 4.06 -31.65 1.00
CA LEU A 583 4.43 -30.76 2.11
C LEU A 583 3.43 -29.62 2.31
N TYR A 584 2.80 -29.11 1.24
CA TYR A 584 1.70 -28.15 1.38
C TYR A 584 0.54 -28.75 2.20
N PHE A 585 0.08 -29.95 1.84
CA PHE A 585 -1.03 -30.62 2.53
C PHE A 585 -0.67 -31.07 3.94
N GLU A 586 0.60 -31.39 4.17
CA GLU A 586 1.12 -31.81 5.47
C GLU A 586 1.34 -30.65 6.45
N LYS A 587 1.85 -29.50 5.99
CA LYS A 587 2.30 -28.42 6.89
C LYS A 587 1.50 -27.13 6.82
N PHE A 588 0.81 -26.86 5.72
CA PHE A 588 0.15 -25.57 5.49
C PHE A 588 -1.37 -25.65 5.41
N HIS A 589 -1.92 -26.68 4.73
CA HIS A 589 -3.35 -26.80 4.41
C HIS A 589 -4.27 -26.62 5.62
N ASP A 590 -3.94 -27.19 6.77
CA ASP A 590 -4.79 -27.12 7.97
C ASP A 590 -4.94 -25.68 8.54
N THR A 591 -4.04 -24.76 8.16
CA THR A 591 -4.14 -23.34 8.53
C THR A 591 -5.06 -22.58 7.58
N LEU A 592 -4.99 -22.90 6.28
CA LEU A 592 -5.75 -22.25 5.22
C LEU A 592 -6.36 -23.30 4.27
N PRO A 593 -7.40 -24.05 4.72
CA PRO A 593 -7.95 -25.20 4.01
C PRO A 593 -8.89 -24.76 2.88
N ILE A 594 -8.35 -24.06 1.89
CA ILE A 594 -9.08 -23.51 0.74
C ILE A 594 -9.24 -24.51 -0.42
N ILE A 595 -8.40 -25.55 -0.45
CA ILE A 595 -8.44 -26.66 -1.42
C ILE A 595 -9.12 -27.86 -0.76
N HIS A 596 -9.89 -28.64 -1.52
CA HIS A 596 -10.48 -29.87 -1.02
C HIS A 596 -9.50 -31.03 -1.23
N ARG A 597 -8.77 -31.40 -0.17
CA ARG A 597 -7.72 -32.44 -0.21
C ARG A 597 -8.22 -33.74 -0.88
N PRO A 598 -9.41 -34.29 -0.55
CA PRO A 598 -9.82 -35.58 -1.11
C PRO A 598 -10.13 -35.60 -2.61
N THR A 599 -10.34 -34.43 -3.25
CA THR A 599 -10.64 -34.35 -4.69
C THR A 599 -9.58 -33.62 -5.49
N PHE A 600 -8.49 -33.17 -4.84
CA PHE A 600 -7.42 -32.47 -5.54
C PHE A 600 -6.54 -33.48 -6.27
N ASP A 601 -6.41 -33.30 -7.58
CA ASP A 601 -5.50 -34.03 -8.44
C ASP A 601 -4.60 -33.02 -9.18
N PRO A 602 -3.29 -33.00 -8.90
CA PRO A 602 -2.37 -32.05 -9.53
C PRO A 602 -2.21 -32.29 -11.04
N SER A 603 -2.57 -33.47 -11.57
CA SER A 603 -2.49 -33.78 -13.00
C SER A 603 -3.63 -33.16 -13.81
N SER A 604 -4.77 -32.86 -13.18
CA SER A 604 -5.95 -32.24 -13.81
C SER A 604 -6.18 -30.80 -13.36
N ALA A 605 -5.51 -30.35 -12.30
CA ALA A 605 -5.58 -28.98 -11.82
C ALA A 605 -4.84 -28.00 -12.75
N PRO A 606 -5.27 -26.72 -12.81
CA PRO A 606 -4.55 -25.70 -13.57
C PRO A 606 -3.11 -25.51 -13.08
N CYS A 607 -2.18 -25.39 -14.04
CA CYS A 607 -0.74 -25.26 -13.81
C CYS A 607 -0.39 -24.23 -12.71
N LEU A 608 -1.03 -23.07 -12.77
CA LEU A 608 -0.81 -21.97 -11.82
C LEU A 608 -1.08 -22.37 -10.37
N LEU A 609 -2.19 -23.07 -10.14
CA LEU A 609 -2.58 -23.49 -8.79
C LEU A 609 -1.61 -24.56 -8.27
N VAL A 610 -1.19 -25.50 -9.11
CA VAL A 610 -0.20 -26.53 -8.75
C VAL A 610 1.13 -25.89 -8.37
N LEU A 611 1.59 -24.89 -9.13
CA LEU A 611 2.82 -24.16 -8.83
C LEU A 611 2.71 -23.33 -7.56
N ALA A 612 1.57 -22.68 -7.30
CA ALA A 612 1.35 -21.94 -6.06
C ALA A 612 1.37 -22.86 -4.82
N ILE A 613 0.72 -24.03 -4.91
CA ILE A 613 0.75 -25.08 -3.89
C ILE A 613 2.19 -25.55 -3.65
N ALA A 614 2.92 -25.89 -4.71
CA ALA A 614 4.31 -26.32 -4.61
C ALA A 614 5.23 -25.22 -4.08
N ASN A 615 4.99 -23.95 -4.40
CA ASN A 615 5.79 -22.81 -3.93
C ASN A 615 5.65 -22.57 -2.43
N ILE A 616 4.48 -22.85 -1.86
CA ILE A 616 4.28 -22.87 -0.41
C ILE A 616 4.89 -24.14 0.19
N GLY A 617 4.65 -25.30 -0.42
CA GLY A 617 5.15 -26.58 0.07
C GLY A 617 6.68 -26.68 0.15
N ARG A 618 7.40 -26.15 -0.85
CA ARG A 618 8.88 -26.11 -0.85
C ARG A 618 9.46 -25.40 0.36
N ARG A 619 8.71 -24.47 0.99
CA ARG A 619 9.16 -23.74 2.20
C ARG A 619 9.46 -24.69 3.34
N PHE A 620 8.84 -25.86 3.35
CA PHE A 620 9.01 -26.87 4.40
C PHE A 620 9.98 -27.99 4.01
N SER A 621 10.51 -27.95 2.78
CA SER A 621 11.41 -28.99 2.28
C SER A 621 12.84 -28.75 2.72
N ARG A 622 13.57 -29.85 2.94
CA ARG A 622 15.03 -29.83 3.14
C ARG A 622 15.80 -29.96 1.83
N LEU A 623 15.10 -30.24 0.73
CA LEU A 623 15.69 -30.38 -0.60
C LEU A 623 16.13 -29.00 -1.09
N THR A 624 17.34 -28.91 -1.64
CA THR A 624 17.95 -27.63 -2.04
C THR A 624 17.61 -27.21 -3.47
N TYR A 625 16.63 -27.86 -4.12
CA TYR A 625 16.24 -27.53 -5.49
C TYR A 625 15.39 -26.26 -5.52
N GLY A 626 15.92 -25.21 -6.14
CA GLY A 626 15.19 -23.99 -6.38
C GLY A 626 14.00 -24.22 -7.31
N LEU A 627 12.81 -23.78 -6.88
CA LEU A 627 11.73 -23.42 -7.80
C LEU A 627 11.89 -21.92 -8.04
N SER A 628 12.05 -21.44 -9.28
CA SER A 628 12.22 -19.99 -9.50
C SER A 628 11.05 -19.22 -8.87
N ASN A 629 11.36 -18.14 -8.14
CA ASN A 629 10.35 -17.21 -7.62
C ASN A 629 9.67 -16.43 -8.76
N GLU A 630 10.23 -16.48 -9.97
CA GLU A 630 9.92 -15.65 -11.13
C GLU A 630 8.98 -16.34 -12.13
N LEU A 631 7.97 -17.10 -11.67
CA LEU A 631 6.97 -17.65 -12.60
C LEU A 631 6.01 -16.59 -13.16
N GLY A 632 6.29 -15.29 -12.98
CA GLY A 632 5.51 -14.19 -13.57
C GLY A 632 4.01 -14.25 -13.21
N LEU A 633 3.68 -14.88 -12.07
CA LEU A 633 2.30 -15.18 -11.64
C LEU A 633 1.50 -13.88 -11.44
N GLU A 634 2.20 -12.78 -11.18
CA GLU A 634 1.70 -11.41 -11.05
C GLU A 634 1.14 -10.89 -12.39
N ASN A 635 1.86 -11.09 -13.52
CA ASN A 635 1.45 -10.67 -14.87
C ASN A 635 0.16 -11.39 -15.35
N LEU A 636 -0.17 -12.55 -14.76
CA LEU A 636 -1.38 -13.31 -15.05
C LEU A 636 -2.64 -12.73 -14.37
N ILE A 637 -2.49 -12.09 -13.21
CA ILE A 637 -3.59 -11.36 -12.56
C ILE A 637 -3.93 -10.12 -13.38
N GLU A 638 -2.89 -9.46 -13.87
CA GLU A 638 -2.91 -8.24 -14.66
C GLU A 638 -3.53 -8.46 -16.07
N SER A 639 -3.25 -9.60 -16.69
CA SER A 639 -3.88 -9.99 -17.96
C SER A 639 -5.32 -10.52 -17.81
N SER A 640 -5.79 -10.79 -16.59
CA SER A 640 -7.16 -11.25 -16.30
C SER A 640 -8.21 -10.11 -16.20
N GLU A 641 -7.81 -8.86 -16.44
CA GLU A 641 -8.66 -7.67 -16.42
C GLU A 641 -9.84 -7.68 -17.40
N ILE A 642 -9.95 -8.69 -18.29
CA ILE A 642 -10.99 -8.81 -19.32
C ILE A 642 -12.32 -9.38 -18.76
N SER A 643 -12.33 -10.03 -17.59
CA SER A 643 -13.53 -10.75 -17.06
C SER A 643 -14.15 -10.13 -15.80
N ASP A 644 -15.49 -10.09 -15.76
CA ASP A 644 -16.31 -9.71 -14.59
C ASP A 644 -16.23 -10.72 -13.43
N THR A 645 -15.76 -11.94 -13.71
CA THR A 645 -15.62 -13.02 -12.71
C THR A 645 -14.20 -13.56 -12.65
N VAL A 646 -13.80 -14.05 -11.48
CA VAL A 646 -12.54 -14.78 -11.28
C VAL A 646 -12.84 -16.26 -11.01
N PRO A 647 -12.20 -17.20 -11.73
CA PRO A 647 -12.40 -18.62 -11.45
C PRO A 647 -11.75 -19.00 -10.11
N LEU A 648 -12.35 -19.97 -9.41
CA LEU A 648 -11.93 -20.42 -8.06
C LEU A 648 -10.42 -20.73 -7.98
N TRP A 649 -9.89 -21.48 -8.95
CA TRP A 649 -8.48 -21.88 -8.95
C TRP A 649 -7.53 -20.67 -9.01
N LEU A 650 -7.93 -19.61 -9.72
CA LEU A 650 -7.14 -18.39 -9.85
C LEU A 650 -7.18 -17.60 -8.55
N ALA A 651 -8.36 -17.47 -7.93
CA ALA A 651 -8.48 -16.84 -6.61
C ALA A 651 -7.64 -17.55 -5.54
N GLN A 652 -7.64 -18.89 -5.54
CA GLN A 652 -6.80 -19.71 -4.65
C GLN A 652 -5.31 -19.50 -4.93
N ALA A 653 -4.89 -19.49 -6.20
CA ALA A 653 -3.50 -19.25 -6.57
C ALA A 653 -3.03 -17.85 -6.16
N ILE A 654 -3.83 -16.81 -6.42
CA ILE A 654 -3.54 -15.42 -6.03
C ILE A 654 -3.33 -15.31 -4.53
N LEU A 655 -4.23 -15.91 -3.73
CA LEU A 655 -4.15 -15.90 -2.28
C LEU A 655 -2.85 -16.56 -1.77
N LEU A 656 -2.48 -17.72 -2.31
CA LEU A 656 -1.24 -18.41 -1.94
C LEU A 656 0.01 -17.62 -2.35
N CYS A 657 0.00 -17.03 -3.55
CA CYS A 657 1.09 -16.18 -4.03
C CYS A 657 1.29 -14.94 -3.15
N GLN A 658 0.20 -14.28 -2.74
CA GLN A 658 0.26 -13.13 -1.83
C GLN A 658 0.98 -13.49 -0.52
N ILE A 659 0.65 -14.64 0.09
CA ILE A 659 1.36 -15.14 1.28
C ILE A 659 2.84 -15.41 0.97
N ALA A 660 3.15 -16.09 -0.14
CA ALA A 660 4.53 -16.42 -0.50
C ALA A 660 5.41 -15.16 -0.68
N MET A 661 4.85 -14.08 -1.22
CA MET A 661 5.53 -12.80 -1.43
C MET A 661 5.62 -11.95 -0.16
N SER A 662 4.62 -11.96 0.71
CA SER A 662 4.64 -11.15 1.93
C SER A 662 5.65 -11.64 2.98
N PHE A 663 6.04 -12.92 2.94
CA PHE A 663 6.91 -13.55 3.95
C PHE A 663 8.25 -14.06 3.37
N THR A 664 8.77 -13.36 2.35
CA THR A 664 10.10 -13.62 1.76
C THR A 664 11.16 -12.61 2.26
N ASN A 665 12.41 -12.80 1.87
CA ASN A 665 13.53 -11.86 2.11
C ASN A 665 13.84 -10.97 0.89
N ASP A 666 13.15 -11.19 -0.23
CA ASP A 666 13.11 -10.30 -1.39
C ASP A 666 12.26 -9.05 -1.08
N ARG A 667 12.95 -7.95 -0.77
CA ARG A 667 12.33 -6.69 -0.35
C ARG A 667 11.37 -6.11 -1.40
N PRO A 668 11.73 -6.01 -2.70
CA PRO A 668 10.77 -5.65 -3.76
C PRO A 668 9.48 -6.48 -3.76
N ALA A 669 9.58 -7.81 -3.62
CA ALA A 669 8.40 -8.68 -3.57
C ALA A 669 7.53 -8.41 -2.33
N VAL A 670 8.15 -8.22 -1.16
CA VAL A 670 7.43 -7.83 0.07
C VAL A 670 6.73 -6.48 -0.13
N GLU A 671 7.45 -5.44 -0.56
CA GLU A 671 6.89 -4.09 -0.77
C GLU A 671 5.75 -4.09 -1.79
N ARG A 672 5.87 -4.87 -2.87
CA ARG A 672 4.81 -5.03 -3.86
C ARG A 672 3.58 -5.75 -3.30
N SER A 673 3.76 -6.88 -2.60
CA SER A 673 2.62 -7.61 -2.00
C SER A 673 1.84 -6.73 -1.02
N LEU A 674 2.55 -5.94 -0.20
CA LEU A 674 1.92 -5.06 0.78
C LEU A 674 1.26 -3.82 0.14
N SER A 675 1.81 -3.28 -0.95
CA SER A 675 1.22 -2.13 -1.67
C SER A 675 0.06 -2.52 -2.60
N SER A 676 0.11 -3.70 -3.22
CA SER A 676 -0.92 -4.22 -4.14
C SER A 676 -2.03 -5.03 -3.45
N ARG A 677 -2.02 -5.14 -2.12
CA ARG A 677 -2.97 -5.95 -1.32
C ARG A 677 -4.46 -5.68 -1.58
N GLY A 678 -4.81 -4.52 -2.17
CA GLY A 678 -6.17 -4.23 -2.65
C GLY A 678 -6.70 -5.27 -3.65
N VAL A 679 -5.82 -6.03 -4.30
CA VAL A 679 -6.16 -7.18 -5.14
C VAL A 679 -7.02 -8.22 -4.40
N LEU A 680 -6.85 -8.40 -3.09
CA LEU A 680 -7.65 -9.35 -2.31
C LEU A 680 -9.14 -8.96 -2.28
N ASP A 681 -9.44 -7.66 -2.18
CA ASP A 681 -10.81 -7.13 -2.23
C ASP A 681 -11.40 -7.23 -3.64
N VAL A 682 -10.60 -6.93 -4.67
CA VAL A 682 -11.01 -7.08 -6.07
C VAL A 682 -11.36 -8.53 -6.39
N VAL A 683 -10.50 -9.47 -6.01
CA VAL A 683 -10.72 -10.91 -6.22
C VAL A 683 -11.95 -11.38 -5.46
N LEU A 684 -12.14 -10.95 -4.20
CA LEU A 684 -13.33 -11.31 -3.43
C LEU A 684 -14.62 -10.84 -4.12
N LYS A 685 -14.66 -9.58 -4.59
CA LYS A 685 -15.80 -9.03 -5.33
C LYS A 685 -16.07 -9.79 -6.63
N LYS A 686 -15.02 -10.13 -7.38
CA LYS A 686 -15.14 -10.95 -8.61
C LYS A 686 -15.52 -12.41 -8.34
N LEU A 687 -15.37 -12.90 -7.10
CA LEU A 687 -15.78 -14.25 -6.69
C LEU A 687 -17.26 -14.30 -6.28
N GLU A 688 -17.86 -13.16 -5.90
CA GLU A 688 -19.24 -13.06 -5.41
C GLU A 688 -20.28 -13.64 -6.39
N PRO A 689 -20.21 -13.38 -7.72
CA PRO A 689 -21.17 -13.95 -8.66
C PRO A 689 -21.12 -15.50 -8.68
N SER A 690 -19.92 -16.08 -8.67
CA SER A 690 -19.71 -17.53 -8.64
C SER A 690 -20.21 -18.14 -7.33
N LEU A 691 -19.98 -17.45 -6.21
CA LEU A 691 -20.46 -17.87 -4.90
C LEU A 691 -21.99 -17.88 -4.83
N ARG A 692 -22.64 -16.83 -5.37
CA ARG A 692 -24.11 -16.73 -5.44
C ARG A 692 -24.69 -17.81 -6.35
N ALA A 693 -24.11 -18.03 -7.52
CA ALA A 693 -24.54 -19.07 -8.45
C ALA A 693 -24.42 -20.48 -7.84
N ALA A 694 -23.30 -20.77 -7.17
CA ALA A 694 -23.10 -22.04 -6.48
C ALA A 694 -24.11 -22.25 -5.33
N ALA A 695 -24.39 -21.21 -4.55
CA ALA A 695 -25.39 -21.28 -3.48
C ALA A 695 -26.81 -21.54 -4.02
N SER A 696 -27.23 -20.85 -5.09
CA SER A 696 -28.53 -21.10 -5.73
C SER A 696 -28.67 -22.52 -6.26
N SER A 697 -27.61 -23.06 -6.88
CA SER A 697 -27.59 -24.44 -7.39
C SER A 697 -27.73 -25.49 -6.29
N MET A 698 -27.39 -25.18 -5.04
CA MET A 698 -27.57 -26.08 -3.90
C MET A 698 -29.01 -26.13 -3.38
N CYS A 699 -29.85 -25.14 -3.71
CA CYS A 699 -31.25 -25.11 -3.30
C CYS A 699 -32.17 -25.99 -4.17
N GLU A 700 -31.71 -26.40 -5.36
CA GLU A 700 -32.45 -27.28 -6.29
C GLU A 700 -32.20 -28.76 -5.97
N GLU A 701 -32.44 -29.18 -4.72
CA GLU A 701 -32.05 -30.49 -4.16
C GLU A 701 -32.73 -31.71 -4.82
N GLU A 702 -33.88 -31.54 -5.49
CA GLU A 702 -34.83 -32.66 -5.70
C GLU A 702 -34.54 -33.61 -6.88
N ALA A 703 -33.44 -33.44 -7.66
CA ALA A 703 -33.24 -34.23 -8.89
C ALA A 703 -31.82 -34.72 -9.22
N LEU A 704 -30.81 -34.52 -8.35
CA LEU A 704 -29.41 -34.82 -8.67
C LEU A 704 -28.88 -36.12 -8.03
N ASP A 705 -28.01 -36.84 -8.76
CA ASP A 705 -27.24 -37.97 -8.24
C ASP A 705 -26.29 -37.53 -7.11
N ASP A 706 -26.08 -38.39 -6.11
CA ASP A 706 -25.30 -38.07 -4.90
C ASP A 706 -23.86 -37.67 -5.23
N GLN A 707 -23.27 -38.22 -6.28
CA GLN A 707 -21.91 -37.87 -6.71
C GLN A 707 -21.86 -36.47 -7.34
N VAL A 708 -22.87 -36.09 -8.11
CA VAL A 708 -22.97 -34.76 -8.74
C VAL A 708 -23.22 -33.71 -7.67
N LEU A 709 -24.15 -34.00 -6.74
CA LEU A 709 -24.47 -33.12 -5.63
C LEU A 709 -23.27 -32.88 -4.72
N TRP A 710 -22.53 -33.94 -4.36
CA TRP A 710 -21.31 -33.82 -3.55
C TRP A 710 -20.25 -32.93 -4.22
N LYS A 711 -20.00 -33.10 -5.53
CA LYS A 711 -19.04 -32.27 -6.27
C LYS A 711 -19.46 -30.80 -6.30
N ALA A 712 -20.75 -30.53 -6.52
CA ALA A 712 -21.26 -29.17 -6.53
C ALA A 712 -21.20 -28.53 -5.12
N TRP A 713 -21.45 -29.30 -4.06
CA TRP A 713 -21.23 -28.87 -2.68
C TRP A 713 -19.75 -28.56 -2.39
N VAL A 714 -18.83 -29.45 -2.80
CA VAL A 714 -17.38 -29.23 -2.65
C VAL A 714 -16.97 -27.92 -3.31
N HIS A 715 -17.48 -27.64 -4.51
CA HIS A 715 -17.22 -26.39 -5.22
C HIS A 715 -17.75 -25.16 -4.46
N CYS A 716 -18.99 -25.22 -3.97
CA CYS A 716 -19.60 -24.14 -3.18
C CYS A 716 -18.81 -23.87 -1.88
N GLU A 717 -18.44 -24.92 -1.15
CA GLU A 717 -17.69 -24.81 0.10
C GLU A 717 -16.23 -24.34 -0.16
N ALA A 718 -15.61 -24.74 -1.28
CA ALA A 718 -14.30 -24.21 -1.69
C ALA A 718 -14.34 -22.71 -1.99
N LEU A 719 -15.38 -22.22 -2.68
CA LEU A 719 -15.61 -20.79 -2.91
C LEU A 719 -15.76 -20.04 -1.59
N ARG A 720 -16.58 -20.57 -0.67
CA ARG A 720 -16.79 -19.99 0.67
C ARG A 720 -15.49 -19.93 1.47
N ARG A 721 -14.71 -21.02 1.51
CA ARG A 721 -13.41 -21.09 2.20
C ARG A 721 -12.40 -20.11 1.60
N THR A 722 -12.37 -19.99 0.27
CA THR A 722 -11.50 -19.04 -0.43
C THR A 722 -11.89 -17.59 -0.13
N ALA A 723 -13.18 -17.26 -0.13
CA ALA A 723 -13.68 -15.94 0.24
C ALA A 723 -13.26 -15.51 1.65
N TYR A 724 -13.45 -16.41 2.63
CA TYR A 724 -12.97 -16.17 3.99
C TYR A 724 -11.44 -16.19 4.11
N GLY A 725 -10.74 -16.97 3.29
CA GLY A 725 -9.28 -16.98 3.21
C GLY A 725 -8.70 -15.64 2.75
N LEU A 726 -9.29 -15.01 1.73
CA LEU A 726 -8.92 -13.67 1.26
C LEU A 726 -9.04 -12.63 2.39
N TRP A 727 -10.18 -12.63 3.08
CA TRP A 727 -10.40 -11.74 4.22
C TRP A 727 -9.49 -12.04 5.43
N LEU A 728 -9.21 -13.33 5.69
CA LEU A 728 -8.35 -13.75 6.78
C LEU A 728 -6.91 -13.25 6.55
N VAL A 729 -6.37 -13.40 5.34
CA VAL A 729 -5.02 -12.92 5.01
C VAL A 729 -4.95 -11.39 5.06
N ASP A 730 -5.96 -10.67 4.57
CA ASP A 730 -6.04 -9.20 4.75
C ASP A 730 -6.07 -8.81 6.25
N SER A 731 -6.77 -9.59 7.09
CA SER A 731 -6.79 -9.41 8.55
C SER A 731 -5.45 -9.68 9.21
N GLN A 732 -4.72 -10.68 8.71
CA GLN A 732 -3.37 -10.98 9.18
C GLN A 732 -2.39 -9.87 8.81
N CYS A 733 -2.56 -9.20 7.66
CA CYS A 733 -1.74 -8.04 7.32
C CYS A 733 -1.91 -6.88 8.30
N LEU A 734 -3.13 -6.65 8.81
CA LEU A 734 -3.35 -5.71 9.91
C LEU A 734 -2.58 -6.12 11.17
N LEU A 735 -2.65 -7.39 11.55
CA LEU A 735 -2.02 -7.89 12.78
C LEU A 735 -0.48 -7.89 12.70
N LEU A 736 0.08 -8.31 11.56
CA LEU A 736 1.51 -8.63 11.42
C LEU A 736 2.32 -7.49 10.79
N PHE A 737 1.68 -6.58 10.05
CA PHE A 737 2.35 -5.46 9.37
C PHE A 737 1.77 -4.08 9.71
N ASP A 738 0.75 -4.00 10.59
CA ASP A 738 0.06 -2.75 10.96
C ASP A 738 -0.58 -2.02 9.75
N LEU A 739 -1.08 -2.77 8.78
CA LEU A 739 -1.75 -2.23 7.59
C LEU A 739 -3.28 -2.23 7.77
N ALA A 740 -3.93 -1.07 7.60
CA ALA A 740 -5.39 -0.94 7.70
C ALA A 740 -6.10 -1.95 6.77
N PRO A 741 -7.16 -2.67 7.15
CA PRO A 741 -7.80 -3.66 6.27
C PRO A 741 -8.24 -3.11 4.90
N ALA A 742 -8.01 -3.85 3.83
CA ALA A 742 -8.51 -3.51 2.49
C ALA A 742 -9.89 -4.12 2.23
N VAL A 743 -10.19 -5.26 2.85
CA VAL A 743 -11.46 -5.99 2.67
C VAL A 743 -12.38 -5.69 3.85
N PRO A 744 -13.51 -4.99 3.66
CA PRO A 744 -14.48 -4.77 4.74
C PRO A 744 -15.06 -6.10 5.25
N THR A 745 -15.35 -6.20 6.55
CA THR A 745 -16.00 -7.38 7.13
C THR A 745 -17.43 -7.54 6.59
N GLU A 746 -18.06 -6.44 6.20
CA GLU A 746 -19.41 -6.38 5.62
C GLU A 746 -19.49 -7.08 4.26
N SER A 747 -18.37 -7.25 3.55
CA SER A 747 -18.30 -7.97 2.28
C SER A 747 -18.57 -9.47 2.45
N LEU A 748 -18.54 -10.01 3.67
CA LEU A 748 -18.77 -11.42 3.98
C LEU A 748 -20.14 -11.65 4.61
N GLN A 749 -21.20 -11.56 3.79
CA GLN A 749 -22.57 -11.91 4.20
C GLN A 749 -22.94 -13.37 3.93
N ILE A 750 -21.94 -14.26 3.94
CA ILE A 750 -22.08 -15.69 3.66
C ILE A 750 -21.90 -16.54 4.92
N PRO A 751 -22.51 -17.73 5.01
CA PRO A 751 -22.28 -18.69 6.09
C PRO A 751 -20.80 -18.95 6.37
N LEU A 752 -20.40 -19.09 7.64
CA LEU A 752 -19.05 -19.53 7.98
C LEU A 752 -18.75 -20.92 7.39
N PRO A 753 -17.48 -21.22 7.04
CA PRO A 753 -17.08 -22.54 6.53
C PRO A 753 -17.49 -23.67 7.47
N CYS A 754 -17.85 -24.82 6.88
CA CYS A 754 -18.23 -25.99 7.65
C CYS A 754 -17.04 -26.57 8.43
N HIS A 755 -17.32 -27.47 9.37
CA HIS A 755 -16.27 -28.16 10.11
C HIS A 755 -15.42 -29.05 9.18
N GLU A 756 -14.11 -29.11 9.44
CA GLU A 756 -13.13 -29.98 8.76
C GLU A 756 -13.56 -31.45 8.70
N ARG A 757 -14.31 -31.97 9.68
CA ARG A 757 -14.84 -33.35 9.68
C ARG A 757 -15.81 -33.63 8.53
N LEU A 758 -16.47 -32.60 8.00
CA LEU A 758 -17.32 -32.68 6.81
C LEU A 758 -16.52 -32.38 5.55
N TRP A 759 -15.62 -31.39 5.61
CA TRP A 759 -14.74 -30.99 4.51
C TRP A 759 -13.78 -32.08 4.07
N GLU A 760 -13.23 -32.89 4.97
CA GLU A 760 -12.21 -33.90 4.63
C GLU A 760 -12.83 -35.26 4.22
N ARG A 761 -14.11 -35.30 3.85
CA ARG A 761 -14.77 -36.54 3.42
C ARG A 761 -14.36 -36.91 2.00
N SER A 762 -14.00 -38.17 1.78
CA SER A 762 -13.47 -38.65 0.49
C SER A 762 -14.49 -39.34 -0.43
N SER A 763 -15.78 -39.40 -0.03
CA SER A 763 -16.83 -39.96 -0.89
C SER A 763 -18.19 -39.33 -0.63
N ALA A 764 -19.01 -39.24 -1.68
CA ALA A 764 -20.39 -38.72 -1.63
C ALA A 764 -21.25 -39.42 -0.57
N ILE A 765 -21.09 -40.74 -0.40
CA ILE A 765 -21.84 -41.53 0.59
C ILE A 765 -21.49 -41.09 2.01
N SER A 766 -20.19 -41.02 2.32
CA SER A 766 -19.71 -40.62 3.65
C SER A 766 -20.03 -39.16 3.96
N TRP A 767 -19.98 -38.29 2.93
CA TRP A 767 -20.37 -36.90 3.01
C TRP A 767 -21.87 -36.76 3.31
N LYS A 768 -22.76 -37.37 2.52
CA LYS A 768 -24.22 -37.24 2.67
C LYS A 768 -24.72 -37.72 4.03
N SER A 769 -24.17 -38.83 4.54
CA SER A 769 -24.47 -39.35 5.88
C SER A 769 -24.14 -38.36 7.01
N GLN A 770 -23.16 -37.49 6.80
CA GLN A 770 -22.74 -36.47 7.78
C GLN A 770 -23.42 -35.13 7.53
N TRP A 771 -23.55 -34.73 6.27
CA TRP A 771 -24.15 -33.47 5.83
C TRP A 771 -25.59 -33.35 6.32
N THR A 772 -26.39 -34.43 6.19
CA THR A 772 -27.78 -34.51 6.69
C THR A 772 -27.93 -34.30 8.19
N LYS A 773 -26.85 -34.42 8.97
CA LYS A 773 -26.82 -34.22 10.43
C LYS A 773 -26.21 -32.88 10.82
N THR A 774 -25.63 -32.16 9.87
CA THR A 774 -24.87 -30.93 10.12
C THR A 774 -25.75 -29.73 9.84
N LYS A 775 -25.82 -28.79 10.78
CA LYS A 775 -26.50 -27.52 10.57
C LYS A 775 -25.55 -26.53 9.89
N GLU A 776 -26.05 -25.78 8.91
CA GLU A 776 -25.28 -24.68 8.33
C GLU A 776 -25.01 -23.60 9.39
N LEU A 777 -23.77 -23.09 9.39
CA LEU A 777 -23.35 -22.05 10.33
C LEU A 777 -23.87 -20.68 9.87
N ASN A 778 -23.99 -19.75 10.82
CA ASN A 778 -24.34 -18.37 10.49
C ASN A 778 -23.14 -17.65 9.83
N SER A 779 -23.39 -16.46 9.27
CA SER A 779 -22.30 -15.58 8.82
C SER A 779 -21.43 -15.10 9.99
N LEU A 780 -20.22 -14.64 9.67
CA LEU A 780 -19.30 -14.09 10.68
C LEU A 780 -19.97 -13.00 11.52
N ARG A 781 -20.68 -12.06 10.90
CA ARG A 781 -21.32 -10.95 11.63
C ARG A 781 -22.38 -11.42 12.65
N VAL A 782 -23.19 -12.41 12.29
CA VAL A 782 -24.18 -13.00 13.20
C VAL A 782 -23.49 -13.78 14.32
N GLN A 783 -22.43 -14.53 14.00
CA GLN A 783 -21.67 -15.26 15.01
C GLN A 783 -20.99 -14.31 16.01
N MET A 784 -20.42 -13.19 15.53
CA MET A 784 -19.87 -12.14 16.39
C MET A 784 -20.93 -11.52 17.29
N GLN A 785 -22.14 -11.26 16.77
CA GLN A 785 -23.24 -10.72 17.58
C GLN A 785 -23.68 -11.69 18.69
N SER A 786 -23.71 -13.00 18.39
CA SER A 786 -23.97 -14.04 19.37
C SER A 786 -22.88 -14.08 20.45
N LEU A 787 -21.61 -13.99 20.04
CA LEU A 787 -20.45 -13.94 20.95
C LEU A 787 -20.51 -12.71 21.86
N TYR A 788 -20.83 -11.53 21.34
CA TYR A 788 -20.97 -10.29 22.14
C TYR A 788 -22.11 -10.35 23.17
N SER A 789 -23.05 -11.27 22.98
CA SER A 789 -24.09 -11.58 23.96
C SER A 789 -23.64 -12.62 25.00
N LEU A 790 -22.34 -12.95 25.04
CA LEU A 790 -21.71 -13.96 25.90
C LEU A 790 -22.23 -15.39 25.68
N ASN A 791 -22.73 -15.69 24.48
CA ASN A 791 -23.07 -17.06 24.14
C ASN A 791 -21.79 -17.84 23.79
N PRO A 792 -21.63 -19.08 24.28
CA PRO A 792 -20.49 -19.91 23.95
C PRO A 792 -20.45 -20.24 22.45
N ILE A 793 -19.25 -20.33 21.89
CA ILE A 793 -19.06 -20.72 20.49
C ILE A 793 -19.48 -22.18 20.32
N SER A 794 -20.31 -22.47 19.31
CA SER A 794 -20.80 -23.83 19.05
C SER A 794 -19.66 -24.82 18.82
N ALA A 795 -19.83 -26.05 19.32
CA ALA A 795 -18.93 -27.16 19.04
C ALA A 795 -18.89 -27.54 17.54
N ASP A 796 -19.88 -27.13 16.75
CA ASP A 796 -19.91 -27.37 15.30
C ASP A 796 -18.97 -26.43 14.52
N VAL A 797 -18.43 -25.39 15.16
CA VAL A 797 -17.46 -24.48 14.54
C VAL A 797 -16.13 -25.20 14.37
N GLY A 798 -15.65 -25.34 13.13
CA GLY A 798 -14.34 -25.93 12.83
C GLY A 798 -13.16 -25.10 13.32
N ALA A 799 -11.94 -25.59 13.11
CA ALA A 799 -10.71 -24.85 13.43
C ALA A 799 -10.57 -23.58 12.58
N PHE A 800 -10.85 -23.68 11.27
CA PHE A 800 -10.76 -22.56 10.34
C PHE A 800 -11.78 -21.45 10.66
N SER A 801 -13.04 -21.83 10.88
CA SER A 801 -14.10 -20.89 11.25
C SER A 801 -13.85 -20.22 12.61
N PHE A 802 -13.24 -20.93 13.56
CA PHE A 802 -12.83 -20.33 14.82
C PHE A 802 -11.72 -19.31 14.65
N LEU A 803 -10.72 -19.59 13.81
CA LEU A 803 -9.67 -18.61 13.48
C LEU A 803 -10.26 -17.34 12.84
N ILE A 804 -11.26 -17.49 11.95
CA ILE A 804 -11.98 -16.35 11.36
C ILE A 804 -12.71 -15.52 12.43
N ILE A 805 -13.39 -16.18 13.38
CA ILE A 805 -14.06 -15.49 14.50
C ILE A 805 -13.06 -14.73 15.37
N LEU A 806 -11.90 -15.33 15.67
CA LEU A 806 -10.83 -14.70 16.44
C LEU A 806 -10.32 -13.42 15.75
N PHE A 807 -10.11 -13.44 14.45
CA PHE A 807 -9.75 -12.25 13.67
C PHE A 807 -10.91 -11.23 13.57
N GLY A 808 -12.16 -11.70 13.59
CA GLY A 808 -13.34 -10.83 13.62
C GLY A 808 -13.37 -10.01 14.91
N TYR A 809 -13.11 -10.66 16.04
CA TYR A 809 -12.93 -10.00 17.33
C TYR A 809 -11.78 -9.00 17.31
N PHE A 810 -10.62 -9.38 16.77
CA PHE A 810 -9.46 -8.49 16.68
C PHE A 810 -9.76 -7.20 15.90
N ARG A 811 -10.43 -7.30 14.74
CA ARG A 811 -10.81 -6.13 13.94
C ARG A 811 -11.80 -5.22 14.68
N ASP A 812 -12.85 -5.80 15.25
CA ASP A 812 -13.83 -5.02 16.02
C ASP A 812 -13.18 -4.36 17.24
N ARG A 813 -12.25 -5.04 17.92
CA ARG A 813 -11.50 -4.49 19.04
C ARG A 813 -10.67 -3.27 18.63
N LEU A 814 -9.94 -3.35 17.51
CA LEU A 814 -9.14 -2.22 17.04
C LEU A 814 -10.02 -1.04 16.61
N PHE A 815 -11.12 -1.30 15.92
CA PHE A 815 -12.10 -0.27 15.56
C PHE A 815 -12.63 0.44 16.82
N LEU A 816 -13.05 -0.34 17.81
CA LEU A 816 -13.56 0.20 19.08
C LEU A 816 -12.50 1.01 19.84
N LYS A 817 -11.24 0.56 19.86
CA LYS A 817 -10.11 1.31 20.44
C LYS A 817 -9.92 2.66 19.75
N GLN A 818 -10.02 2.70 18.41
CA GLN A 818 -9.92 3.95 17.65
C GLN A 818 -11.06 4.93 17.99
N VAL A 819 -12.29 4.42 18.15
CA VAL A 819 -13.44 5.24 18.58
C VAL A 819 -13.20 5.84 19.98
N GLU A 820 -12.63 5.06 20.91
CA GLU A 820 -12.24 5.57 22.25
C GLU A 820 -11.14 6.63 22.17
N ASP A 821 -10.08 6.38 21.40
CA ASP A 821 -8.95 7.30 21.23
C ASP A 821 -9.41 8.64 20.61
N MET A 822 -10.49 8.63 19.82
CA MET A 822 -11.15 9.84 19.28
C MET A 822 -12.10 10.54 20.27
N GLY A 823 -12.28 10.01 21.49
CA GLY A 823 -13.19 10.55 22.49
C GLY A 823 -14.68 10.29 22.21
N LEU A 824 -14.99 9.36 21.31
CA LEU A 824 -16.36 9.08 20.82
C LEU A 824 -17.08 8.00 21.63
N VAL A 825 -16.72 7.85 22.91
CA VAL A 825 -17.21 6.79 23.81
C VAL A 825 -18.74 6.82 24.01
N GLY A 826 -19.38 7.96 23.78
CA GLY A 826 -20.83 8.15 23.90
C GLY A 826 -21.65 7.84 22.64
N LEU A 827 -21.02 7.47 21.51
CA LEU A 827 -21.75 7.20 20.28
C LEU A 827 -22.69 6.00 20.43
N VAL A 828 -23.89 6.14 19.86
CA VAL A 828 -24.90 5.09 19.78
C VAL A 828 -25.09 4.65 18.34
N ASN A 829 -25.39 3.36 18.14
CA ASN A 829 -25.82 2.85 16.86
C ASN A 829 -27.26 3.30 16.54
N MET A 830 -27.79 2.96 15.36
CA MET A 830 -29.16 3.32 14.96
C MET A 830 -30.26 2.73 15.85
N HIS A 831 -29.93 1.76 16.71
CA HIS A 831 -30.85 1.15 17.68
C HIS A 831 -30.76 1.84 19.06
N GLY A 832 -30.00 2.93 19.19
CA GLY A 832 -29.80 3.64 20.44
C GLY A 832 -28.83 2.94 21.42
N GLU A 833 -28.16 1.88 21.00
CA GLU A 833 -27.20 1.15 21.83
C GLU A 833 -25.83 1.80 21.74
N ARG A 834 -25.15 1.99 22.88
CA ARG A 834 -23.77 2.50 22.89
C ARG A 834 -22.85 1.55 22.10
N ILE A 835 -22.10 2.11 21.16
CA ILE A 835 -21.14 1.36 20.33
C ILE A 835 -20.04 0.75 21.23
N THR A 836 -19.63 1.49 22.26
CA THR A 836 -18.63 1.07 23.26
C THR A 836 -19.17 0.13 24.34
N TYR A 837 -20.49 -0.12 24.43
CA TYR A 837 -21.05 -1.06 25.43
C TYR A 837 -20.43 -2.47 25.32
N ARG A 838 -20.01 -2.85 24.10
CA ARG A 838 -19.35 -4.12 23.84
C ARG A 838 -17.95 -4.23 24.50
N MET A 839 -17.35 -3.11 24.90
CA MET A 839 -16.03 -3.04 25.52
C MET A 839 -16.04 -3.31 27.02
N GLU A 840 -17.19 -3.17 27.70
CA GLU A 840 -17.26 -3.44 29.14
C GLU A 840 -17.15 -4.95 29.46
N ARG A 841 -17.34 -5.82 28.46
CA ARG A 841 -17.35 -7.29 28.59
C ARG A 841 -16.14 -7.99 27.95
N MET A 842 -15.06 -7.25 27.66
CA MET A 842 -13.91 -7.82 26.93
C MET A 842 -13.20 -8.97 27.64
N PRO A 843 -13.00 -8.95 28.97
CA PRO A 843 -12.35 -10.06 29.67
C PRO A 843 -13.12 -11.38 29.50
N GLU A 844 -14.45 -11.35 29.61
CA GLU A 844 -15.30 -12.54 29.44
C GLU A 844 -15.30 -13.04 27.99
N LEU A 845 -15.30 -12.12 27.02
CA LEU A 845 -15.21 -12.47 25.60
C LEU A 845 -13.88 -13.13 25.24
N TRP A 846 -12.78 -12.67 25.83
CA TRP A 846 -11.46 -13.22 25.58
C TRP A 846 -11.36 -14.68 26.04
N ILE A 847 -11.95 -15.01 27.19
CA ILE A 847 -12.02 -16.39 27.71
C ILE A 847 -12.78 -17.32 26.75
N LEU A 848 -13.88 -16.84 26.15
CA LEU A 848 -14.65 -17.62 25.17
C LEU A 848 -13.89 -17.85 23.85
N LEU A 849 -12.89 -17.01 23.57
CA LEU A 849 -12.01 -17.09 22.41
C LEU A 849 -10.71 -17.84 22.69
N ASP A 850 -10.53 -18.38 23.90
CA ASP A 850 -9.37 -19.21 24.24
C ASP A 850 -9.44 -20.55 23.50
N PRO A 851 -8.54 -20.79 22.53
CA PRO A 851 -8.57 -22.01 21.73
C PRO A 851 -8.25 -23.27 22.55
N THR A 852 -7.60 -23.14 23.71
CA THR A 852 -7.24 -24.27 24.58
C THR A 852 -8.42 -24.79 25.41
N ARG A 853 -9.47 -23.98 25.58
CA ARG A 853 -10.69 -24.34 26.33
C ARG A 853 -11.74 -25.05 25.46
N ARG A 854 -11.44 -25.27 24.17
CA ARG A 854 -12.35 -25.95 23.25
C ARG A 854 -12.39 -27.46 23.55
N PRO A 855 -13.53 -28.14 23.34
CA PRO A 855 -13.61 -29.59 23.51
C PRO A 855 -12.57 -30.33 22.68
N GLU A 856 -11.93 -31.37 23.22
CA GLU A 856 -10.89 -32.17 22.52
C GLU A 856 -11.35 -32.74 21.17
N SER A 857 -12.66 -32.94 20.98
CA SER A 857 -13.24 -33.38 19.70
C SER A 857 -13.04 -32.37 18.55
N ASN A 858 -12.68 -31.14 18.88
CA ASN A 858 -12.39 -30.07 17.96
C ASN A 858 -10.88 -29.85 18.00
N SER A 859 -10.17 -30.27 16.96
CA SER A 859 -8.72 -30.11 16.88
C SER A 859 -8.37 -28.62 16.87
N THR A 860 -7.95 -28.08 18.01
CA THR A 860 -7.35 -26.76 18.08
C THR A 860 -5.99 -26.83 17.42
N ASN A 861 -5.82 -26.13 16.29
CA ASN A 861 -4.53 -26.03 15.63
C ASN A 861 -3.61 -25.12 16.46
N ALA A 862 -2.36 -25.55 16.69
CA ALA A 862 -1.33 -24.77 17.38
C ALA A 862 -1.15 -23.36 16.77
N VAL A 863 -1.36 -23.21 15.46
CA VAL A 863 -1.34 -21.91 14.76
C VAL A 863 -2.41 -20.95 15.32
N THR A 864 -3.62 -21.45 15.61
CA THR A 864 -4.69 -20.65 16.22
C THR A 864 -4.31 -20.20 17.63
N VAL A 865 -3.65 -21.06 18.40
CA VAL A 865 -3.15 -20.71 19.75
C VAL A 865 -2.09 -19.61 19.65
N GLN A 866 -1.17 -19.71 18.69
CA GLN A 866 -0.20 -18.63 18.45
C GLN A 866 -0.89 -17.32 18.09
N TYR A 867 -1.84 -17.31 17.13
CA TYR A 867 -2.58 -16.09 16.79
C TYR A 867 -3.36 -15.49 17.96
N TYR A 868 -3.95 -16.32 18.83
CA TYR A 868 -4.59 -15.87 20.06
C TYR A 868 -3.62 -15.07 20.93
N HIS A 869 -2.41 -15.57 21.17
CA HIS A 869 -1.43 -14.81 21.95
C HIS A 869 -0.84 -13.61 21.20
N ILE A 870 -0.68 -13.64 19.87
CA ILE A 870 -0.25 -12.46 19.08
C ILE A 870 -1.28 -11.34 19.23
N ILE A 871 -2.56 -11.67 19.04
CA ILE A 871 -3.68 -10.72 19.21
C ILE A 871 -3.69 -10.21 20.65
N GLY A 872 -3.53 -11.11 21.64
CA GLY A 872 -3.40 -10.75 23.05
C GLY A 872 -2.35 -9.67 23.30
N VAL A 873 -1.15 -9.77 22.72
CA VAL A 873 -0.14 -8.70 22.83
C VAL A 873 -0.62 -7.40 22.16
N VAL A 874 -1.07 -7.48 20.90
CA VAL A 874 -1.35 -6.29 20.07
C VAL A 874 -2.57 -5.49 20.56
N VAL A 875 -3.57 -6.13 21.17
CA VAL A 875 -4.73 -5.41 21.73
C VAL A 875 -4.34 -4.52 22.92
N HIS A 876 -3.36 -4.96 23.73
CA HIS A 876 -2.80 -4.16 24.82
C HIS A 876 -1.86 -3.08 24.27
N VAL A 877 -0.85 -3.48 23.50
CA VAL A 877 0.18 -2.59 22.96
C VAL A 877 0.26 -2.72 21.42
N PRO A 878 -0.22 -1.71 20.66
CA PRO A 878 -0.24 -1.77 19.20
C PRO A 878 1.14 -1.99 18.58
N LEU A 879 1.21 -2.70 17.46
CA LEU A 879 2.47 -2.99 16.76
C LEU A 879 3.25 -1.72 16.41
N LYS A 880 2.58 -0.66 15.92
CA LYS A 880 3.22 0.65 15.68
C LYS A 880 3.92 1.25 16.88
N ASP A 881 3.37 1.05 18.08
CA ASP A 881 3.96 1.61 19.30
C ASP A 881 5.18 0.75 19.70
N LEU A 882 5.12 -0.57 19.51
CA LEU A 882 6.25 -1.49 19.72
C LEU A 882 7.42 -1.19 18.78
N THR A 883 7.15 -0.99 17.49
CA THR A 883 8.20 -0.67 16.49
C THR A 883 8.73 0.75 16.68
N ALA A 884 7.86 1.73 16.98
CA ALA A 884 8.30 3.08 17.28
C ALA A 884 9.15 3.16 18.56
N PHE A 885 8.87 2.32 19.57
CA PHE A 885 9.68 2.23 20.78
C PHE A 885 11.14 1.81 20.52
N SER A 886 11.34 0.78 19.68
CA SER A 886 12.67 0.32 19.30
C SER A 886 13.40 1.29 18.36
N GLY A 887 12.68 2.24 17.75
CA GLY A 887 13.22 3.20 16.79
C GLY A 887 13.12 2.72 15.35
N TRP A 888 12.36 1.65 15.12
CA TRP A 888 12.22 1.05 13.80
C TRP A 888 11.37 1.95 12.90
N ARG A 889 11.96 2.45 11.81
CA ARG A 889 11.30 3.27 10.77
C ARG A 889 10.61 4.53 11.31
N VAL A 890 11.10 5.07 12.42
CA VAL A 890 10.58 6.31 13.01
C VAL A 890 11.71 7.31 13.29
N SER A 891 11.36 8.60 13.34
CA SER A 891 12.32 9.62 13.76
C SER A 891 12.69 9.45 15.23
N ARG A 892 13.87 9.94 15.63
CA ARG A 892 14.32 9.94 17.03
C ARG A 892 13.33 10.63 17.96
N LEU A 893 12.73 11.74 17.52
CA LEU A 893 11.70 12.44 18.31
C LEU A 893 10.48 11.56 18.55
N LYS A 894 10.00 10.86 17.52
CA LYS A 894 8.84 9.96 17.66
C LYS A 894 9.16 8.76 18.56
N GLN A 895 10.37 8.23 18.46
CA GLN A 895 10.84 7.18 19.34
C GLN A 895 10.84 7.63 20.81
N GLN A 896 11.41 8.80 21.12
CA GLN A 896 11.44 9.34 22.48
C GLN A 896 10.04 9.60 23.05
N GLU A 897 9.14 10.17 22.24
CA GLU A 897 7.74 10.38 22.61
C GLU A 897 7.06 9.05 22.97
N THR A 898 7.22 8.03 22.11
CA THR A 898 6.64 6.70 22.29
C THR A 898 7.23 5.99 23.50
N ARG A 899 8.55 6.10 23.72
CA ARG A 899 9.21 5.59 24.93
C ARG A 899 8.57 6.18 26.18
N ARG A 900 8.43 7.50 26.28
CA ARG A 900 7.78 8.15 27.43
C ARG A 900 6.34 7.67 27.62
N LYS A 901 5.58 7.57 26.53
CA LYS A 901 4.19 7.07 26.53
C LYS A 901 4.11 5.65 27.11
N LEU A 902 4.88 4.71 26.57
CA LEU A 902 4.84 3.31 26.99
C LEU A 902 5.38 3.11 28.41
N MET A 903 6.42 3.86 28.81
CA MET A 903 6.95 3.83 30.17
C MET A 903 5.92 4.31 31.20
N THR A 904 5.15 5.35 30.84
CA THR A 904 4.03 5.83 31.65
C THR A 904 2.93 4.78 31.72
N TRP A 905 2.59 4.14 30.59
CA TRP A 905 1.60 3.05 30.54
C TRP A 905 1.98 1.88 31.46
N VAL A 906 3.20 1.34 31.37
CA VAL A 906 3.63 0.23 32.24
C VAL A 906 3.59 0.61 33.72
N SER A 907 3.89 1.87 34.06
CA SER A 907 3.89 2.34 35.45
C SER A 907 2.48 2.62 36.00
N SER A 908 1.55 3.04 35.15
CA SER A 908 0.18 3.45 35.53
C SER A 908 -0.87 2.35 35.35
N HIS A 909 -0.67 1.45 34.40
CA HIS A 909 -1.57 0.35 34.02
C HIS A 909 -0.77 -0.96 33.99
N GLY A 910 -0.15 -1.27 35.13
CA GLY A 910 0.79 -2.39 35.25
C GLY A 910 0.16 -3.77 35.04
N ASP A 911 -1.14 -3.90 35.25
CA ASP A 911 -1.94 -5.09 34.98
C ASP A 911 -1.99 -5.41 33.47
N SER A 912 -2.45 -4.45 32.66
CA SER A 912 -2.50 -4.55 31.20
C SER A 912 -1.12 -4.83 30.58
N ALA A 913 -0.07 -4.22 31.14
CA ALA A 913 1.30 -4.47 30.71
C ALA A 913 1.80 -5.89 31.08
N ARG A 914 1.35 -6.44 32.21
CA ARG A 914 1.67 -7.81 32.64
C ARG A 914 0.91 -8.84 31.81
N GLU A 915 -0.35 -8.60 31.46
CA GLU A 915 -1.10 -9.45 30.52
C GLU A 915 -0.40 -9.52 29.16
N ALA A 916 0.02 -8.37 28.61
CA ALA A 916 0.80 -8.34 27.38
C ALA A 916 2.12 -9.15 27.50
N ALA A 917 2.84 -9.02 28.63
CA ALA A 917 4.05 -9.78 28.90
C ALA A 917 3.79 -11.29 29.06
N LEU A 918 2.65 -11.69 29.62
CA LEU A 918 2.23 -13.09 29.73
C LEU A 918 1.98 -13.69 28.35
N HIS A 919 1.21 -13.00 27.49
CA HIS A 919 0.99 -13.43 26.11
C HIS A 919 2.32 -13.53 25.35
N ALA A 920 3.20 -12.55 25.48
CA ALA A 920 4.52 -12.56 24.84
C ALA A 920 5.43 -13.69 25.34
N GLY A 921 5.48 -13.96 26.64
CA GLY A 921 6.23 -15.09 27.20
C GLY A 921 5.67 -16.45 26.75
N THR A 922 4.34 -16.55 26.62
CA THR A 922 3.68 -17.74 26.07
C THR A 922 4.05 -17.96 24.60
N LEU A 923 4.10 -16.91 23.79
CA LEU A 923 4.56 -17.01 22.40
C LEU A 923 5.99 -17.53 22.29
N PHE A 924 6.91 -17.05 23.12
CA PHE A 924 8.27 -17.58 23.18
C PHE A 924 8.27 -19.10 23.46
N ARG A 925 7.49 -19.56 24.43
CA ARG A 925 7.37 -20.99 24.73
C ARG A 925 6.76 -21.77 23.56
N LEU A 926 5.67 -21.28 23.00
CA LEU A 926 4.95 -21.96 21.91
C LEU A 926 5.83 -22.11 20.68
N CYS A 927 6.44 -21.02 20.20
CA CYS A 927 7.33 -21.09 19.04
C CYS A 927 8.59 -21.92 19.33
N TRP A 928 9.12 -21.92 20.55
CA TRP A 928 10.34 -22.68 20.88
C TRP A 928 10.08 -24.18 21.06
N CYS A 929 9.02 -24.55 21.77
CA CYS A 929 8.73 -25.93 22.14
C CYS A 929 7.81 -26.64 21.13
N HIS A 930 6.95 -25.88 20.47
CA HIS A 930 5.87 -26.38 19.61
C HIS A 930 5.81 -25.56 18.31
N SER A 931 6.97 -25.37 17.66
CA SER A 931 7.02 -24.68 16.37
C SER A 931 6.09 -25.37 15.36
N THR A 932 5.28 -24.57 14.70
CA THR A 932 4.39 -24.98 13.60
C THR A 932 5.04 -24.77 12.24
N SER A 933 6.27 -24.23 12.18
CA SER A 933 6.94 -23.77 10.96
C SER A 933 6.08 -22.78 10.13
N GLY A 934 5.10 -22.11 10.75
CA GLY A 934 4.14 -21.26 10.06
C GLY A 934 4.72 -19.88 9.73
N TYR A 935 4.17 -19.22 8.70
CA TYR A 935 4.63 -17.89 8.27
C TYR A 935 4.41 -16.79 9.33
N GLN A 936 3.53 -17.04 10.30
CA GLN A 936 3.29 -16.13 11.42
C GLN A 936 4.37 -16.16 12.49
N GLU A 937 5.15 -17.25 12.63
CA GLU A 937 6.13 -17.40 13.73
C GLU A 937 7.21 -16.32 13.76
N PRO A 938 7.80 -15.89 12.62
CA PRO A 938 8.75 -14.80 12.63
C PRO A 938 8.17 -13.51 13.24
N SER A 939 6.95 -13.14 12.83
CA SER A 939 6.26 -11.96 13.36
C SER A 939 5.85 -12.16 14.83
N ALA A 940 5.43 -13.37 15.22
CA ALA A 940 5.05 -13.67 16.59
C ALA A 940 6.21 -13.46 17.57
N ILE A 941 7.40 -13.96 17.22
CA ILE A 941 8.62 -13.80 18.01
C ILE A 941 9.09 -12.34 18.03
N LEU A 942 9.01 -11.65 16.89
CA LEU A 942 9.33 -10.23 16.83
C LEU A 942 8.43 -9.42 17.77
N ILE A 943 7.12 -9.60 17.68
CA ILE A 943 6.12 -8.91 18.52
C ILE A 943 6.35 -9.22 20.00
N ALA A 944 6.55 -10.50 20.34
CA ALA A 944 6.82 -10.93 21.70
C ALA A 944 8.12 -10.31 22.25
N ALA A 945 9.19 -10.28 21.46
CA ALA A 945 10.46 -9.70 21.84
C ALA A 945 10.35 -8.19 22.11
N LEU A 946 9.68 -7.45 21.22
CA LEU A 946 9.45 -6.01 21.39
C LEU A 946 8.57 -5.72 22.61
N ALA A 947 7.51 -6.49 22.85
CA ALA A 947 6.63 -6.31 24.00
C ALA A 947 7.36 -6.55 25.34
N LEU A 948 8.14 -7.63 25.44
CA LEU A 948 8.97 -7.91 26.61
C LEU A 948 10.11 -6.88 26.78
N TRP A 949 10.64 -6.34 25.68
CA TRP A 949 11.62 -5.26 25.71
C TRP A 949 11.02 -3.97 26.29
N VAL A 950 9.83 -3.57 25.84
CA VAL A 950 9.07 -2.44 26.42
C VAL A 950 8.84 -2.66 27.91
N TYR A 951 8.25 -3.81 28.27
CA TYR A 951 7.94 -4.13 29.66
C TYR A 951 9.18 -4.06 30.55
N ASN A 952 10.29 -4.68 30.14
CA ASN A 952 11.51 -4.68 30.95
C ASN A 952 12.16 -3.30 31.07
N SER A 953 12.24 -2.55 29.97
CA SER A 953 12.88 -1.22 29.97
C SER A 953 12.17 -0.26 30.91
N SER A 954 10.85 -0.42 31.10
CA SER A 954 10.04 0.38 32.01
C SER A 954 10.22 0.05 33.48
N LEU A 955 10.68 -1.16 33.81
CA LEU A 955 10.95 -1.55 35.19
C LEU A 955 12.32 -1.06 35.69
N ALA A 956 13.28 -0.82 34.80
CA ALA A 956 14.63 -0.36 35.16
C ALA A 956 14.67 1.03 35.81
N GLY A 957 13.66 1.88 35.55
CA GLY A 957 13.49 3.21 36.19
C GLY A 957 12.84 3.17 37.58
N CYS A 958 12.24 2.04 37.97
CA CYS A 958 11.50 1.87 39.23
C CYS A 958 12.40 1.25 40.34
N LYS A 959 13.60 1.81 40.57
CA LYS A 959 14.59 1.23 41.51
C LYS A 959 14.25 1.37 43.01
N SER A 960 13.10 1.93 43.39
CA SER A 960 12.85 2.33 44.79
C SER A 960 11.69 1.66 45.53
N ALA A 961 10.83 0.84 44.91
CA ALA A 961 9.58 0.42 45.57
C ALA A 961 9.47 -1.04 46.04
N GLY A 962 10.43 -1.93 45.72
CA GLY A 962 10.26 -3.38 45.92
C GLY A 962 11.07 -4.03 47.05
N ARG A 963 11.96 -3.30 47.74
CA ARG A 963 12.83 -3.88 48.78
C ARG A 963 12.22 -3.93 50.19
N GLU A 964 11.03 -3.36 50.41
CA GLU A 964 10.49 -3.18 51.76
C GLU A 964 9.58 -4.32 52.26
N ALA A 965 9.14 -5.25 51.40
CA ALA A 965 8.18 -6.30 51.77
C ALA A 965 8.80 -7.68 52.08
N TYR A 966 9.94 -8.02 51.48
CA TYR A 966 10.72 -9.20 51.85
C TYR A 966 11.94 -8.75 52.63
N GLY A 967 12.09 -9.21 53.88
CA GLY A 967 13.31 -8.98 54.65
C GLY A 967 14.54 -9.42 53.83
N GLU A 968 15.70 -8.79 54.07
CA GLU A 968 16.98 -8.94 53.34
C GLU A 968 17.48 -10.38 53.06
N LYS A 969 16.75 -11.42 53.47
CA LYS A 969 17.09 -12.83 53.37
C LYS A 969 16.17 -13.69 52.50
N GLN A 970 15.09 -13.17 51.90
CA GLN A 970 14.18 -13.98 51.07
C GLN A 970 14.11 -13.49 49.62
N THR A 971 14.47 -14.38 48.68
CA THR A 971 14.30 -14.13 47.25
C THR A 971 12.84 -14.29 46.86
N PRO A 972 12.25 -13.36 46.08
CA PRO A 972 10.85 -13.49 45.63
C PRO A 972 10.63 -14.76 44.80
N PRO A 973 9.43 -15.36 44.82
CA PRO A 973 9.07 -16.53 44.02
C PRO A 973 9.29 -16.29 42.51
N THR A 974 9.57 -17.36 41.76
CA THR A 974 9.76 -17.29 40.30
C THR A 974 8.45 -17.58 39.59
N PHE A 975 7.96 -16.62 38.80
CA PHE A 975 6.77 -16.77 37.98
C PHE A 975 7.19 -17.02 36.53
N ARG A 976 6.87 -18.20 35.98
CA ARG A 976 7.34 -18.58 34.63
C ARG A 976 6.34 -18.13 33.58
N LEU A 977 6.67 -17.04 32.88
CA LEU A 977 5.82 -16.53 31.81
C LEU A 977 5.60 -17.61 30.74
N GLY A 978 4.35 -17.99 30.56
CA GLY A 978 3.91 -18.90 29.51
C GLY A 978 3.88 -20.38 29.83
N ASN A 979 4.24 -20.83 31.03
CA ASN A 979 4.01 -22.22 31.44
C ASN A 979 2.55 -22.47 31.84
N GLU A 980 2.13 -23.74 31.87
CA GLU A 980 0.91 -24.15 32.59
C GLU A 980 1.12 -23.82 34.08
N ILE A 981 0.51 -22.72 34.50
CA ILE A 981 0.50 -22.20 35.86
C ILE A 981 -0.96 -22.17 36.30
N ASP A 982 -1.20 -22.32 37.59
CA ASP A 982 -2.54 -22.17 38.18
C ASP A 982 -3.16 -20.82 37.78
N GLU A 983 -4.44 -20.81 37.39
CA GLU A 983 -5.14 -19.60 36.94
C GLU A 983 -5.13 -18.52 38.02
N ASP A 984 -5.22 -18.93 39.28
CA ASP A 984 -5.17 -18.05 40.44
C ASP A 984 -3.79 -17.37 40.58
N GLU A 985 -2.70 -18.11 40.36
CA GLU A 985 -1.34 -17.55 40.41
C GLU A 985 -1.07 -16.58 39.24
N VAL A 986 -1.66 -16.84 38.07
CA VAL A 986 -1.61 -15.94 36.92
C VAL A 986 -2.35 -14.63 37.22
N LEU A 987 -3.56 -14.72 37.78
CA LEU A 987 -4.38 -13.56 38.16
C LEU A 987 -3.68 -12.72 39.25
N ASP A 988 -3.13 -13.37 40.28
CA ASP A 988 -2.37 -12.71 41.34
C ASP A 988 -1.17 -11.96 40.77
N TRP A 989 -0.41 -12.57 39.85
CA TRP A 989 0.72 -11.89 39.22
C TRP A 989 0.26 -10.73 38.33
N VAL A 990 -0.79 -10.92 37.53
CA VAL A 990 -1.35 -9.86 36.67
C VAL A 990 -1.86 -8.69 37.49
N HIS A 991 -2.53 -8.89 38.62
CA HIS A 991 -3.06 -7.78 39.42
C HIS A 991 -2.02 -7.16 40.35
N GLU A 992 -1.25 -7.98 41.06
CA GLU A 992 -0.38 -7.51 42.14
C GLU A 992 1.05 -7.21 41.67
N GLY A 993 1.57 -8.00 40.71
CA GLY A 993 2.82 -7.79 39.94
C GLY A 993 4.14 -7.63 40.70
N LYS A 994 4.10 -7.23 41.97
CA LYS A 994 5.22 -6.64 42.73
C LYS A 994 5.99 -7.64 43.60
N GLN A 995 5.67 -8.93 43.53
CA GLN A 995 6.26 -9.93 44.41
C GLN A 995 6.81 -11.19 43.72
N ALA A 996 6.86 -11.23 42.39
CA ALA A 996 7.42 -12.38 41.66
C ALA A 996 8.51 -11.98 40.66
N ARG A 997 9.41 -12.92 40.39
CA ARG A 997 10.47 -12.83 39.38
C ARG A 997 9.95 -13.43 38.07
N PRO A 998 9.54 -12.61 37.08
CA PRO A 998 9.09 -13.13 35.80
C PRO A 998 10.25 -13.79 35.06
N PHE A 999 10.02 -15.02 34.59
CA PHE A 999 11.03 -15.87 33.96
C PHE A 999 10.53 -16.38 32.62
N VAL A 1000 11.32 -16.21 31.57
CA VAL A 1000 11.04 -16.76 30.23
C VAL A 1000 12.02 -17.89 29.95
N VAL A 1001 11.52 -19.05 29.51
CA VAL A 1001 12.36 -20.20 29.16
C VAL A 1001 13.36 -19.81 28.06
N GLY A 1002 14.63 -20.16 28.23
CA GLY A 1002 15.72 -19.77 27.32
C GLY A 1002 16.32 -18.38 27.58
N VAL A 1003 15.61 -17.47 28.27
CA VAL A 1003 16.07 -16.11 28.58
C VAL A 1003 16.50 -15.96 30.05
N GLY A 1004 15.71 -16.55 30.96
CA GLY A 1004 15.90 -16.40 32.40
C GLY A 1004 14.98 -15.35 33.03
N ASN A 1005 15.40 -14.83 34.20
CA ASN A 1005 14.69 -13.74 34.88
C ASN A 1005 14.77 -12.45 34.05
N ILE A 1006 13.64 -12.04 33.45
CA ILE A 1006 13.61 -10.86 32.59
C ILE A 1006 13.80 -9.57 33.39
N ASN A 1007 13.54 -9.56 34.70
CA ASN A 1007 13.75 -8.37 35.54
C ASN A 1007 15.21 -8.20 36.00
N ALA A 1008 16.11 -9.13 35.65
CA ALA A 1008 17.53 -8.97 35.95
C ALA A 1008 18.16 -7.84 35.08
N PRO A 1009 19.29 -7.24 35.51
CA PRO A 1009 20.05 -6.33 34.66
C PRO A 1009 20.36 -6.96 33.30
N GLY A 1010 20.11 -6.21 32.21
CA GLY A 1010 20.25 -6.71 30.84
C GLY A 1010 19.18 -7.73 30.42
N GLY A 1011 18.04 -7.79 31.12
CA GLY A 1011 16.94 -8.69 30.80
C GLY A 1011 16.39 -8.51 29.38
N TYR A 1012 16.15 -7.26 28.97
CA TYR A 1012 15.72 -6.97 27.59
C TYR A 1012 16.75 -7.42 26.55
N TRP A 1013 18.04 -7.20 26.82
CA TRP A 1013 19.13 -7.63 25.94
C TRP A 1013 19.10 -9.15 25.73
N LYS A 1014 18.87 -9.93 26.81
CA LYS A 1014 18.74 -11.39 26.71
C LYS A 1014 17.51 -11.81 25.91
N VAL A 1015 16.36 -11.15 26.12
CA VAL A 1015 15.14 -11.42 25.35
C VAL A 1015 15.39 -11.21 23.86
N VAL A 1016 15.93 -10.04 23.49
CA VAL A 1016 16.14 -9.68 22.07
C VAL A 1016 17.18 -10.58 21.43
N ASN A 1017 18.29 -10.92 22.11
CA ASN A 1017 19.25 -11.88 21.57
C ASN A 1017 18.67 -13.28 21.40
N GLN A 1018 17.84 -13.74 22.34
CA GLN A 1018 17.17 -15.03 22.20
C GLN A 1018 16.21 -15.02 20.99
N ALA A 1019 15.50 -13.91 20.78
CA ALA A 1019 14.65 -13.73 19.59
C ALA A 1019 15.48 -13.76 18.30
N ILE A 1020 16.61 -13.04 18.27
CA ILE A 1020 17.56 -13.04 17.14
C ILE A 1020 18.04 -14.46 16.84
N THR A 1021 18.45 -15.23 17.85
CA THR A 1021 18.89 -16.62 17.68
C THR A 1021 17.78 -17.50 17.13
N PHE A 1022 16.55 -17.35 17.64
CA PHE A 1022 15.41 -18.12 17.16
C PHE A 1022 15.07 -17.77 15.71
N LEU A 1023 14.95 -16.48 15.39
CA LEU A 1023 14.65 -15.99 14.04
C LEU A 1023 15.70 -16.46 13.03
N ALA A 1024 16.98 -16.41 13.38
CA ALA A 1024 18.05 -16.93 12.54
C ALA A 1024 17.97 -18.45 12.33
N SER A 1025 17.34 -19.19 13.25
CA SER A 1025 17.17 -20.65 13.15
C SER A 1025 15.98 -21.09 12.30
N LEU A 1026 14.98 -20.21 12.10
CA LEU A 1026 13.85 -20.47 11.21
C LEU A 1026 14.32 -20.42 9.75
N LYS A 1027 14.07 -21.48 9.00
CA LYS A 1027 14.54 -21.62 7.60
C LYS A 1027 13.40 -21.56 6.60
N GLU A 1028 12.19 -21.85 7.04
CA GLU A 1028 11.03 -22.05 6.19
C GLU A 1028 10.55 -20.73 5.57
N TRP A 1029 10.60 -19.65 6.34
CA TRP A 1029 10.13 -18.31 5.93
C TRP A 1029 11.29 -17.31 5.98
N PRO A 1030 11.87 -16.90 4.83
CA PRO A 1030 13.07 -16.09 4.78
C PRO A 1030 12.97 -14.70 5.42
N ILE A 1031 11.76 -14.16 5.59
CA ILE A 1031 11.53 -12.91 6.32
C ILE A 1031 12.08 -12.95 7.76
N SER A 1032 12.20 -14.13 8.35
CA SER A 1032 12.83 -14.34 9.67
C SER A 1032 14.27 -13.81 9.72
N GLN A 1033 15.03 -13.95 8.63
CA GLN A 1033 16.39 -13.45 8.54
C GLN A 1033 16.44 -11.93 8.48
N VAL A 1034 15.47 -11.31 7.80
CA VAL A 1034 15.30 -9.84 7.77
C VAL A 1034 15.01 -9.33 9.18
N PHE A 1035 14.04 -9.91 9.88
CA PHE A 1035 13.73 -9.55 11.27
C PHE A 1035 14.90 -9.80 12.23
N SER A 1036 15.66 -10.87 12.03
CA SER A 1036 16.87 -11.14 12.81
C SER A 1036 17.92 -10.05 12.60
N SER A 1037 18.12 -9.57 11.38
CA SER A 1037 19.07 -8.49 11.07
C SER A 1037 18.60 -7.17 11.66
N ASP A 1038 17.34 -6.80 11.42
CA ASP A 1038 16.77 -5.54 11.89
C ASP A 1038 16.79 -5.44 13.43
N LEU A 1039 16.49 -6.54 14.14
CA LEU A 1039 16.59 -6.55 15.61
C LEU A 1039 18.02 -6.38 16.11
N LYS A 1040 19.04 -6.93 15.43
CA LYS A 1040 20.45 -6.71 15.79
C LYS A 1040 20.80 -5.23 15.67
N ASP A 1041 20.43 -4.59 14.57
CA ASP A 1041 20.72 -3.18 14.31
C ASP A 1041 20.00 -2.26 15.30
N LEU A 1042 18.72 -2.52 15.57
CA LEU A 1042 17.93 -1.76 16.54
C LEU A 1042 18.50 -1.88 17.95
N LEU A 1043 18.94 -3.06 18.35
CA LEU A 1043 19.52 -3.28 19.67
C LEU A 1043 20.85 -2.52 19.84
N LEU A 1044 21.69 -2.50 18.81
CA LEU A 1044 22.95 -1.74 18.79
C LEU A 1044 22.72 -0.22 18.86
N ILE A 1045 21.70 0.29 18.16
CA ILE A 1045 21.31 1.71 18.21
C ILE A 1045 20.78 2.05 19.60
N PHE A 1046 19.92 1.20 20.15
CA PHE A 1046 19.28 1.44 21.44
C PHE A 1046 20.28 1.54 22.59
N ASP A 1047 21.32 0.71 22.61
CA ASP A 1047 22.33 0.72 23.67
C ASP A 1047 23.31 1.90 23.57
N LYS A 1048 23.59 2.43 22.37
CA LYS A 1048 24.39 3.66 22.21
C LYS A 1048 23.70 4.90 22.80
N ASP A 1049 22.38 4.87 22.88
CA ASP A 1049 21.53 5.95 23.38
C ASP A 1049 21.06 5.72 24.84
N SER A 1050 21.55 4.66 25.51
CA SER A 1050 21.29 4.39 26.92
C SER A 1050 22.33 5.14 27.79
N PRO A 1051 21.90 5.99 28.74
CA PRO A 1051 22.80 6.87 29.50
C PRO A 1051 23.77 6.15 30.43
#